data_AF-A0A7S1AB28-F1
#
_entry.id   AF-A0A7S1AB28-F1
#
_cell.length_a   1.000
_cell.length_b   1.000
_cell.length_c   1.000
_cell.angle_alpha   90.00
_cell.angle_beta   90.00
_cell.angle_gamma   90.00
#
_symmetry.space_group_name_H-M   'P 1'
#
loop_
_entity.id
_entity.type
_entity.pdbx_description
1 polymer ?
#
loop_
_entity_poly.entity_id
_entity_poly.type
_entity_poly.pdbx_seq_one_letter_code
_entity_poly.pdbx_strand_id
1 'polypeptide(L)'
;RDWKDAEGTFREDGYTIDCATSENVVTQITVGSDVLVVTVGTGSSAYNCLTNPTIGGMTLAELRWAFSDWTTAQLQADGVDVSFLGNDDGDGVREWSDLHAACDEVPINPYGPTSAHGTYEFFGETVFCKDCFSEKDGYIPEYFRSCSDDTVTDGEGSTVHRIETMNETDYATWLAVDRATDGANCYVPTDDSELLLKALCTDPGAISYAGYAIYASNSVELTPVRVAKDKVLGITSTLETAQEVTIYTLKDGTYDVFLRYLYMNVHHDSWDVVRPFMSYGLSFEGQQHVLSASYLSLNSVLLAEQNLIIENPGAGSTIHVLMNCPSSTGLVEEEVIDDFGFSAFVSVCRPCEPGTAKDNNLATPCSACPIGYFTSESGSVVCDVCPQGRMALEGSSMCVLCSEVISAASESDALLVSSCYASVDLADRPLLSLGVSDLIALETLDIMVPIPLTGSFAPGRTLGISAELALDLINTQQLILPGYRLQAYSFDDTCTPDYASRAVMNTLANSDQWIASVGMACSDVCAQVAPILSALRLPSVASGCNARALDDADLFPHFLQLETQSDSVDAVEAVLASDAFSDPPTRIVVFSGSDIFAHVAEYFAQLSRSLDVTSVTSSSEDIEDIIQIITSLADTKHRLVLV
;
A
#
# COMPACT_ATOMS: atom_id res chain seq x y z
N ARG A 1 4.30 -18.24 13.78
CA ARG A 1 4.44 -19.61 13.23
C ARG A 1 3.31 -20.46 13.75
N ASP A 2 2.80 -21.37 12.92
CA ASP A 2 1.77 -22.32 13.32
C ASP A 2 2.36 -23.48 14.13
N TRP A 3 1.51 -24.16 14.88
CA TRP A 3 1.88 -25.27 15.74
C TRP A 3 2.18 -26.52 14.92
N LYS A 4 3.23 -27.27 15.31
CA LYS A 4 3.51 -28.59 14.74
C LYS A 4 2.63 -29.63 15.41
N ASP A 5 2.32 -30.74 14.73
CA ASP A 5 1.57 -31.88 15.31
C ASP A 5 2.22 -32.42 16.60
N ALA A 6 3.54 -32.29 16.74
CA ALA A 6 4.28 -32.68 17.95
C ALA A 6 4.09 -31.72 19.14
N GLU A 7 3.60 -30.50 18.90
CA GLU A 7 3.40 -29.45 19.90
C GLU A 7 1.93 -29.41 20.36
N GLY A 8 0.97 -29.58 19.45
CA GLY A 8 -0.46 -29.60 19.76
C GLY A 8 -1.33 -29.78 18.52
N THR A 9 -2.62 -30.05 18.73
CA THR A 9 -3.61 -30.25 17.66
C THR A 9 -4.73 -29.23 17.76
N PHE A 10 -5.05 -28.58 16.64
CA PHE A 10 -6.20 -27.68 16.54
C PHE A 10 -7.52 -28.46 16.65
N ARG A 11 -8.50 -27.86 17.34
CA ARG A 11 -9.90 -28.31 17.35
C ARG A 11 -10.63 -27.85 16.09
N GLU A 12 -11.87 -28.29 15.92
CA GLU A 12 -12.72 -27.94 14.78
C GLU A 12 -13.01 -26.43 14.64
N ASP A 13 -12.82 -25.66 15.71
CA ASP A 13 -12.99 -24.20 15.71
C ASP A 13 -11.82 -23.46 15.03
N GLY A 14 -10.69 -24.13 14.77
CA GLY A 14 -9.54 -23.57 14.06
C GLY A 14 -8.65 -22.65 14.89
N TYR A 15 -8.97 -22.37 16.16
CA TYR A 15 -8.19 -21.49 17.04
C TYR A 15 -7.92 -22.08 18.43
N THR A 16 -8.63 -23.12 18.84
CA THR A 16 -8.35 -23.83 20.11
C THR A 16 -7.40 -24.98 19.86
N ILE A 17 -6.37 -25.09 20.68
CA ILE A 17 -5.29 -26.06 20.55
C ILE A 17 -5.21 -26.90 21.82
N ASP A 18 -5.29 -28.22 21.64
CA ASP A 18 -4.98 -29.20 22.66
C ASP A 18 -3.48 -29.49 22.64
N CYS A 19 -2.77 -29.14 23.73
CA CYS A 19 -1.32 -29.33 23.80
C CYS A 19 -0.94 -30.82 23.81
N ALA A 20 0.03 -31.23 23.00
CA ALA A 20 0.39 -32.64 22.85
C ALA A 20 1.06 -33.25 24.10
N THR A 21 1.66 -32.42 24.96
CA THR A 21 2.48 -32.86 26.10
C THR A 21 1.89 -32.50 27.46
N SER A 22 0.70 -31.89 27.52
CA SER A 22 0.04 -31.49 28.76
C SER A 22 -1.48 -31.48 28.61
N GLU A 23 -2.21 -31.43 29.73
CA GLU A 23 -3.68 -31.28 29.71
C GLU A 23 -4.13 -29.82 29.42
N ASN A 24 -3.19 -28.92 29.13
CA ASN A 24 -3.48 -27.52 28.87
C ASN A 24 -4.19 -27.36 27.52
N VAL A 25 -5.11 -26.39 27.49
CA VAL A 25 -5.82 -25.93 26.30
C VAL A 25 -5.45 -24.48 26.09
N VAL A 26 -5.14 -24.13 24.84
CA VAL A 26 -4.67 -22.80 24.47
C VAL A 26 -5.52 -22.27 23.32
N THR A 27 -5.84 -20.99 23.36
CA THR A 27 -6.47 -20.26 22.25
C THR A 27 -5.40 -19.46 21.51
N GLN A 28 -5.25 -19.67 20.22
CA GLN A 28 -4.38 -18.88 19.36
C GLN A 28 -5.15 -17.66 18.84
N ILE A 29 -4.61 -16.47 19.06
CA ILE A 29 -5.18 -15.21 18.59
C ILE A 29 -4.22 -14.57 17.61
N THR A 30 -4.70 -14.20 16.43
CA THR A 30 -3.94 -13.39 15.49
C THR A 30 -3.90 -11.95 15.98
N VAL A 31 -2.73 -11.33 16.03
CA VAL A 31 -2.55 -9.98 16.62
C VAL A 31 -1.96 -8.95 15.65
N GLY A 32 -1.37 -9.42 14.55
CA GLY A 32 -0.81 -8.60 13.49
C GLY A 32 -0.24 -9.49 12.40
N SER A 33 0.38 -8.87 11.40
CA SER A 33 1.09 -9.59 10.34
C SER A 33 2.50 -9.03 10.18
N ASP A 34 3.42 -9.90 9.83
CA ASP A 34 4.77 -9.54 9.41
C ASP A 34 4.93 -9.84 7.93
N VAL A 35 5.49 -8.88 7.21
CA VAL A 35 5.49 -8.83 5.75
C VAL A 35 6.85 -8.47 5.25
N LEU A 36 7.36 -9.30 4.34
CA LEU A 36 8.57 -8.98 3.61
C LEU A 36 8.24 -8.41 2.24
N VAL A 37 9.11 -7.51 1.82
CA VAL A 37 9.08 -6.89 0.51
C VAL A 37 10.43 -7.13 -0.13
N VAL A 38 10.41 -7.71 -1.31
CA VAL A 38 11.59 -7.75 -2.17
C VAL A 38 11.67 -6.41 -2.88
N THR A 39 12.81 -5.74 -2.84
CA THR A 39 12.99 -4.39 -3.35
C THR A 39 14.24 -4.26 -4.20
N VAL A 40 14.16 -3.37 -5.18
CA VAL A 40 15.29 -2.89 -6.01
C VAL A 40 15.33 -1.37 -5.96
N GLY A 41 16.48 -0.76 -6.25
CA GLY A 41 16.56 0.71 -6.36
C GLY A 41 15.76 1.23 -7.54
N THR A 42 14.92 2.24 -7.33
CA THR A 42 14.12 2.88 -8.39
C THR A 42 15.05 3.48 -9.45
N GLY A 43 14.83 3.12 -10.72
CA GLY A 43 15.65 3.58 -11.85
C GLY A 43 16.96 2.80 -12.08
N SER A 44 17.26 1.78 -11.27
CA SER A 44 18.37 0.84 -11.50
C SER A 44 18.15 -0.07 -12.72
N SER A 45 19.19 -0.80 -13.15
CA SER A 45 19.06 -1.83 -14.20
C SER A 45 18.10 -2.95 -13.76
N ALA A 46 18.17 -3.36 -12.49
CA ALA A 46 17.22 -4.30 -11.90
C ALA A 46 15.77 -3.79 -11.99
N TYR A 47 15.54 -2.50 -11.66
CA TYR A 47 14.22 -1.86 -11.81
C TYR A 47 13.74 -1.89 -13.27
N ASN A 48 14.57 -1.51 -14.23
CA ASN A 48 14.19 -1.46 -15.65
C ASN A 48 13.84 -2.87 -16.18
N CYS A 49 14.55 -3.89 -15.73
CA CYS A 49 14.26 -5.28 -16.02
C CYS A 49 12.90 -5.70 -15.46
N LEU A 50 12.70 -5.53 -14.15
CA LEU A 50 11.52 -6.07 -13.44
C LEU A 50 10.23 -5.30 -13.71
N THR A 51 10.32 -4.02 -14.06
CA THR A 51 9.16 -3.19 -14.45
C THR A 51 8.86 -3.23 -15.94
N ASN A 52 9.66 -3.96 -16.73
CA ASN A 52 9.36 -4.17 -18.14
C ASN A 52 7.97 -4.84 -18.29
N PRO A 53 7.07 -4.34 -19.14
CA PRO A 53 5.71 -4.89 -19.29
C PRO A 53 5.64 -6.37 -19.70
N THR A 54 6.71 -6.91 -20.29
CA THR A 54 6.79 -8.32 -20.71
C THR A 54 7.27 -9.24 -19.59
N ILE A 55 8.04 -8.70 -18.64
CA ILE A 55 8.65 -9.44 -17.52
C ILE A 55 7.76 -9.28 -16.29
N GLY A 56 7.52 -8.04 -15.87
CA GLY A 56 6.48 -7.68 -14.91
C GLY A 56 6.66 -8.22 -13.48
N GLY A 57 7.82 -8.79 -13.14
CA GLY A 57 8.12 -9.33 -11.81
C GLY A 57 9.11 -10.49 -11.83
N MET A 58 9.08 -11.28 -10.75
CA MET A 58 9.83 -12.54 -10.60
C MET A 58 8.93 -13.61 -9.98
N THR A 59 9.33 -14.87 -10.14
CA THR A 59 8.75 -16.04 -9.44
C THR A 59 9.59 -16.41 -8.22
N LEU A 60 9.05 -17.22 -7.30
CA LEU A 60 9.85 -17.82 -6.23
C LEU A 60 10.96 -18.72 -6.79
N ALA A 61 10.76 -19.35 -7.96
CA ALA A 61 11.79 -20.10 -8.68
C ALA A 61 13.00 -19.23 -9.07
N GLU A 62 12.75 -18.08 -9.68
CA GLU A 62 13.80 -17.14 -10.09
C GLU A 62 14.47 -16.46 -8.89
N LEU A 63 13.72 -16.13 -7.83
CA LEU A 63 14.30 -15.64 -6.58
C LEU A 63 15.19 -16.70 -5.91
N ARG A 64 14.78 -17.97 -5.91
CA ARG A 64 15.62 -19.07 -5.41
C ARG A 64 16.88 -19.18 -6.23
N TRP A 65 16.79 -19.11 -7.56
CA TRP A 65 17.97 -19.09 -8.42
C TRP A 65 18.86 -17.88 -8.15
N ALA A 66 18.32 -16.68 -7.89
CA ALA A 66 19.14 -15.50 -7.60
C ALA A 66 19.89 -15.61 -6.25
N PHE A 67 19.23 -16.06 -5.18
CA PHE A 67 19.77 -16.00 -3.81
C PHE A 67 20.49 -17.27 -3.33
N SER A 68 20.15 -18.45 -3.88
CA SER A 68 20.65 -19.74 -3.39
C SER A 68 22.10 -20.01 -3.75
N ASP A 69 22.83 -20.68 -2.86
CA ASP A 69 24.18 -21.21 -3.11
C ASP A 69 24.18 -22.44 -4.02
N TRP A 70 23.02 -23.05 -4.26
CA TRP A 70 22.89 -24.20 -5.15
C TRP A 70 23.17 -23.86 -6.61
N THR A 71 23.79 -24.79 -7.31
CA THR A 71 23.98 -24.72 -8.77
C THR A 71 22.66 -24.88 -9.51
N THR A 72 22.58 -24.36 -10.74
CA THR A 72 21.41 -24.55 -11.63
C THR A 72 21.04 -26.03 -11.77
N ALA A 73 22.03 -26.93 -11.81
CA ALA A 73 21.79 -28.38 -11.88
C ALA A 73 21.16 -28.96 -10.60
N GLN A 74 21.52 -28.46 -9.42
CA GLN A 74 20.90 -28.87 -8.16
C GLN A 74 19.46 -28.36 -8.07
N LEU A 75 19.22 -27.11 -8.46
CA LEU A 75 17.86 -26.54 -8.51
C LEU A 75 16.97 -27.32 -9.48
N GLN A 76 17.48 -27.67 -10.66
CA GLN A 76 16.76 -28.50 -11.62
C GLN A 76 16.50 -29.92 -11.10
N ALA A 77 17.45 -30.52 -10.39
CA ALA A 77 17.27 -31.83 -9.76
C ALA A 77 16.22 -31.81 -8.64
N ASP A 78 16.02 -30.67 -7.99
CA ASP A 78 14.99 -30.42 -6.98
C ASP A 78 13.64 -29.97 -7.56
N GLY A 79 13.53 -29.92 -8.90
CA GLY A 79 12.27 -29.72 -9.61
C GLY A 79 12.01 -28.29 -10.11
N VAL A 80 12.98 -27.39 -10.03
CA VAL A 80 12.89 -26.06 -10.68
C VAL A 80 13.03 -26.23 -12.20
N ASP A 81 12.13 -25.63 -12.98
CA ASP A 81 12.27 -25.54 -14.43
C ASP A 81 13.17 -24.36 -14.79
N VAL A 82 14.43 -24.67 -15.10
CA VAL A 82 15.46 -23.67 -15.41
C VAL A 82 15.39 -23.16 -16.85
N SER A 83 14.32 -23.44 -17.61
CA SER A 83 14.15 -22.96 -18.99
C SER A 83 14.06 -21.44 -19.12
N PHE A 84 13.77 -20.72 -18.03
CA PHE A 84 13.83 -19.26 -17.98
C PHE A 84 15.27 -18.71 -18.16
N LEU A 85 16.30 -19.53 -17.98
CA LEU A 85 17.71 -19.19 -18.23
C LEU A 85 18.11 -19.35 -19.71
N GLY A 86 17.16 -19.13 -20.63
CA GLY A 86 17.40 -19.31 -22.07
C GLY A 86 18.41 -18.33 -22.67
N ASN A 87 18.77 -17.28 -21.93
CA ASN A 87 19.71 -16.25 -22.35
C ASN A 87 21.06 -16.33 -21.62
N ASP A 88 21.24 -17.31 -20.72
CA ASP A 88 22.51 -17.56 -20.02
C ASP A 88 23.65 -17.75 -21.04
N ASP A 89 24.67 -16.91 -20.94
CA ASP A 89 25.80 -16.87 -21.86
C ASP A 89 26.90 -17.90 -21.50
N GLY A 90 26.75 -18.55 -20.34
CA GLY A 90 27.61 -19.62 -19.84
C GLY A 90 28.90 -19.15 -19.17
N ASP A 91 28.99 -17.87 -18.77
CA ASP A 91 30.16 -17.33 -18.07
C ASP A 91 30.19 -17.70 -16.56
N GLY A 92 29.04 -18.16 -16.03
CA GLY A 92 28.88 -18.60 -14.64
C GLY A 92 28.51 -17.48 -13.65
N VAL A 93 28.32 -16.26 -14.12
CA VAL A 93 27.72 -15.13 -13.41
C VAL A 93 26.21 -15.18 -13.61
N ARG A 94 25.44 -14.85 -12.57
CA ARG A 94 23.99 -14.72 -12.65
C ARG A 94 23.64 -13.28 -12.99
N GLU A 95 23.01 -13.05 -14.13
CA GLU A 95 22.78 -11.70 -14.63
C GLU A 95 21.30 -11.47 -14.88
N TRP A 96 20.90 -10.19 -14.88
CA TRP A 96 19.52 -9.85 -15.23
C TRP A 96 19.19 -10.24 -16.68
N SER A 97 20.16 -10.16 -17.59
CA SER A 97 20.11 -10.64 -18.98
C SER A 97 19.80 -12.14 -19.08
N ASP A 98 20.30 -12.97 -18.16
CA ASP A 98 20.07 -14.43 -18.17
C ASP A 98 18.59 -14.76 -18.04
N LEU A 99 17.88 -14.02 -17.17
CA LEU A 99 16.44 -14.16 -16.95
C LEU A 99 15.65 -13.70 -18.17
N HIS A 100 16.08 -12.61 -18.82
CA HIS A 100 15.41 -12.11 -20.01
C HIS A 100 16.30 -11.20 -20.86
N ALA A 101 16.33 -11.42 -22.18
CA ALA A 101 17.09 -10.63 -23.16
C ALA A 101 16.74 -9.12 -23.25
N ALA A 102 15.74 -8.65 -22.49
CA ALA A 102 15.37 -7.23 -22.42
C ALA A 102 16.04 -6.51 -21.25
N CYS A 103 16.74 -7.25 -20.39
CA CYS A 103 17.45 -6.75 -19.24
C CYS A 103 18.93 -6.49 -19.59
N ASP A 104 19.56 -5.62 -18.82
CA ASP A 104 20.97 -5.30 -18.99
C ASP A 104 21.86 -6.48 -18.53
N GLU A 105 23.04 -6.60 -19.15
CA GLU A 105 24.11 -7.52 -18.78
C GLU A 105 24.81 -7.02 -17.51
N VAL A 106 24.11 -7.18 -16.39
CA VAL A 106 24.50 -6.72 -15.05
C VAL A 106 24.29 -7.87 -14.06
N PRO A 107 25.27 -8.18 -13.20
CA PRO A 107 25.13 -9.22 -12.19
C PRO A 107 23.95 -8.96 -11.24
N ILE A 108 23.16 -9.99 -10.96
CA ILE A 108 22.18 -9.98 -9.89
C ILE A 108 22.92 -10.01 -8.57
N ASN A 109 22.68 -9.03 -7.72
CA ASN A 109 23.53 -8.72 -6.59
C ASN A 109 22.70 -8.73 -5.28
N PRO A 110 22.58 -9.87 -4.59
CA PRO A 110 21.70 -10.01 -3.45
C PRO A 110 22.20 -9.32 -2.18
N TYR A 111 21.29 -8.68 -1.47
CA TYR A 111 21.49 -8.07 -0.16
C TYR A 111 20.36 -8.47 0.79
N GLY A 112 20.59 -8.34 2.09
CA GLY A 112 19.54 -8.53 3.09
C GLY A 112 20.06 -8.59 4.52
N PRO A 113 19.21 -8.92 5.49
CA PRO A 113 19.56 -9.01 6.91
C PRO A 113 20.58 -10.12 7.21
N THR A 114 21.21 -10.03 8.39
CA THR A 114 22.06 -11.11 8.89
C THR A 114 21.23 -12.32 9.34
N SER A 115 21.89 -13.48 9.50
CA SER A 115 21.25 -14.70 10.01
C SER A 115 20.73 -14.60 11.46
N ALA A 116 21.02 -13.50 12.17
CA ALA A 116 20.49 -13.23 13.49
C ALA A 116 19.02 -12.73 13.45
N HIS A 117 18.55 -12.28 12.29
CA HIS A 117 17.21 -11.72 12.12
C HIS A 117 16.18 -12.75 11.65
N GLY A 118 14.98 -12.72 12.24
CA GLY A 118 13.88 -13.59 11.81
C GLY A 118 13.39 -13.34 10.37
N THR A 119 13.77 -12.19 9.78
CA THR A 119 13.55 -11.87 8.36
C THR A 119 14.39 -12.74 7.44
N TYR A 120 15.64 -13.04 7.82
CA TYR A 120 16.53 -13.95 7.09
C TYR A 120 15.94 -15.35 7.03
N GLU A 121 15.49 -15.86 8.18
CA GLU A 121 14.83 -17.16 8.28
C GLU A 121 13.54 -17.19 7.46
N PHE A 122 12.70 -16.16 7.56
CA PHE A 122 11.41 -16.12 6.87
C PHE A 122 11.56 -16.11 5.34
N PHE A 123 12.49 -15.32 4.81
CA PHE A 123 12.78 -15.33 3.37
C PHE A 123 13.32 -16.70 2.93
N GLY A 124 14.30 -17.25 3.66
CA GLY A 124 14.89 -18.56 3.36
C GLY A 124 13.86 -19.68 3.35
N GLU A 125 13.01 -19.79 4.36
CA GLU A 125 11.94 -20.82 4.41
C GLU A 125 10.90 -20.67 3.29
N THR A 126 10.67 -19.44 2.82
CA THR A 126 9.68 -19.15 1.78
C THR A 126 10.23 -19.44 0.40
N VAL A 127 11.47 -19.04 0.13
CA VAL A 127 12.10 -19.10 -1.21
C VAL A 127 12.84 -20.42 -1.44
N PHE A 128 13.58 -20.91 -0.45
CA PHE A 128 14.40 -22.12 -0.57
C PHE A 128 13.62 -23.40 -0.27
N CYS A 129 14.27 -24.55 -0.43
CA CYS A 129 13.76 -25.81 0.10
C CYS A 129 13.75 -25.72 1.63
N LYS A 130 12.56 -25.67 2.23
CA LYS A 130 12.38 -25.52 3.70
C LYS A 130 13.16 -26.55 4.51
N ASP A 131 13.06 -27.83 4.15
CA ASP A 131 13.76 -28.90 4.85
C ASP A 131 15.28 -28.81 4.67
N CYS A 132 15.75 -28.34 3.50
CA CYS A 132 17.16 -28.14 3.18
C CYS A 132 17.77 -26.96 3.95
N PHE A 133 17.07 -25.82 3.98
CA PHE A 133 17.47 -24.62 4.71
C PHE A 133 17.44 -24.82 6.23
N SER A 134 16.51 -25.65 6.73
CA SER A 134 16.44 -26.04 8.15
C SER A 134 17.42 -27.16 8.56
N GLU A 135 18.28 -27.60 7.64
CA GLU A 135 19.28 -28.66 7.84
C GLU A 135 18.68 -29.99 8.35
N LYS A 136 17.49 -30.35 7.86
CA LYS A 136 16.82 -31.58 8.28
C LYS A 136 17.57 -32.81 7.77
N ASP A 137 17.72 -33.81 8.64
CA ASP A 137 18.36 -35.08 8.31
C ASP A 137 17.79 -35.71 7.02
N GLY A 138 18.68 -36.05 6.08
CA GLY A 138 18.33 -36.66 4.80
C GLY A 138 18.15 -35.68 3.64
N TYR A 139 18.28 -34.38 3.88
CA TYR A 139 18.26 -33.33 2.86
C TYR A 139 19.67 -32.76 2.64
N ILE A 140 19.95 -32.30 1.42
CA ILE A 140 21.18 -31.55 1.13
C ILE A 140 20.97 -30.13 1.66
N PRO A 141 21.89 -29.55 2.46
CA PRO A 141 21.73 -28.18 2.94
C PRO A 141 21.71 -27.16 1.79
N GLU A 142 20.87 -26.13 1.93
CA GLU A 142 20.76 -25.00 1.00
C GLU A 142 20.93 -23.71 1.81
N TYR A 143 21.77 -22.79 1.34
CA TYR A 143 22.06 -21.53 2.00
C TYR A 143 22.02 -20.36 1.02
N PHE A 144 22.19 -19.16 1.54
CA PHE A 144 22.51 -18.01 0.70
C PHE A 144 23.94 -18.13 0.18
N ARG A 145 24.19 -17.71 -1.07
CA ARG A 145 25.53 -17.74 -1.67
C ARG A 145 26.50 -16.84 -0.88
N SER A 146 27.46 -17.41 -0.16
CA SER A 146 28.51 -16.67 0.57
C SER A 146 29.57 -16.11 -0.38
N CYS A 147 30.13 -14.92 -0.13
CA CYS A 147 31.36 -14.49 -0.83
C CYS A 147 32.62 -15.05 -0.13
N SER A 148 33.75 -14.97 -0.83
CA SER A 148 34.96 -15.75 -0.47
C SER A 148 35.77 -15.23 0.75
N ASP A 149 35.61 -13.98 1.19
CA ASP A 149 36.34 -13.38 2.33
C ASP A 149 35.62 -12.11 2.87
N ASP A 150 34.51 -12.30 3.59
CA ASP A 150 33.55 -11.21 3.83
C ASP A 150 33.46 -10.65 5.24
N THR A 151 34.04 -11.32 6.23
CA THR A 151 33.84 -10.95 7.62
C THR A 151 35.08 -10.31 8.21
N VAL A 152 34.92 -9.17 8.87
CA VAL A 152 35.95 -8.47 9.64
C VAL A 152 35.53 -8.36 11.10
N THR A 153 36.50 -8.15 11.98
CA THR A 153 36.20 -7.78 13.37
C THR A 153 36.05 -6.27 13.45
N ASP A 154 34.90 -5.78 13.90
CA ASP A 154 34.67 -4.35 14.10
C ASP A 154 35.49 -3.79 15.28
N GLY A 155 35.37 -2.48 15.52
CA GLY A 155 36.03 -1.81 16.64
C GLY A 155 35.57 -2.27 18.03
N GLU A 156 34.48 -3.03 18.12
CA GLU A 156 33.85 -3.54 19.34
C GLU A 156 34.12 -5.03 19.58
N GLY A 157 34.74 -5.73 18.62
CA GLY A 157 35.08 -7.15 18.70
C GLY A 157 34.06 -8.10 18.08
N SER A 158 33.03 -7.58 17.40
CA SER A 158 32.01 -8.38 16.70
C SER A 158 32.47 -8.73 15.30
N THR A 159 32.07 -9.92 14.81
CA THR A 159 32.29 -10.31 13.42
C THR A 159 31.18 -9.73 12.56
N VAL A 160 31.50 -8.74 11.74
CA VAL A 160 30.57 -8.04 10.83
C VAL A 160 30.98 -8.24 9.38
N HIS A 161 30.06 -8.00 8.45
CA HIS A 161 30.44 -7.96 7.04
C HIS A 161 31.36 -6.76 6.78
N ARG A 162 32.41 -6.94 5.96
CA ARG A 162 33.45 -5.93 5.67
C ARG A 162 32.87 -4.58 5.24
N ILE A 163 31.74 -4.59 4.53
CA ILE A 163 31.06 -3.39 4.04
C ILE A 163 30.63 -2.44 5.17
N GLU A 164 30.32 -2.98 6.36
CA GLU A 164 29.88 -2.18 7.52
C GLU A 164 31.02 -1.36 8.13
N THR A 165 32.28 -1.72 7.80
CA THR A 165 33.48 -1.02 8.30
C THR A 165 34.12 -0.11 7.25
N MET A 166 33.61 -0.11 6.01
CA MET A 166 34.16 0.69 4.91
C MET A 166 33.76 2.15 5.04
N ASN A 167 34.70 3.06 4.81
CA ASN A 167 34.34 4.46 4.54
C ASN A 167 33.76 4.60 3.12
N GLU A 168 33.24 5.78 2.79
CA GLU A 168 32.60 6.02 1.49
C GLU A 168 33.50 5.75 0.27
N THR A 169 34.79 6.04 0.36
CA THR A 169 35.74 5.85 -0.74
C THR A 169 36.05 4.36 -0.95
N ASP A 170 36.23 3.64 0.15
CA ASP A 170 36.47 2.20 0.13
C ASP A 170 35.23 1.46 -0.38
N TYR A 171 34.03 1.87 0.05
CA TYR A 171 32.77 1.30 -0.44
C TYR A 171 32.57 1.52 -1.94
N ALA A 172 32.80 2.74 -2.44
CA ALA A 172 32.70 3.04 -3.87
C ALA A 172 33.71 2.24 -4.71
N THR A 173 34.93 2.05 -4.19
CA THR A 173 35.96 1.24 -4.85
C THR A 173 35.56 -0.22 -4.87
N TRP A 174 35.07 -0.74 -3.75
CA TRP A 174 34.61 -2.12 -3.64
C TRP A 174 33.47 -2.39 -4.61
N LEU A 175 32.45 -1.53 -4.64
CA LEU A 175 31.30 -1.70 -5.54
C LEU A 175 31.71 -1.68 -7.01
N ALA A 176 32.66 -0.82 -7.39
CA ALA A 176 33.07 -0.66 -8.79
C ALA A 176 34.05 -1.73 -9.30
N VAL A 177 34.82 -2.38 -8.42
CA VAL A 177 35.96 -3.23 -8.82
C VAL A 177 35.94 -4.57 -8.10
N ASP A 178 35.84 -4.54 -6.77
CA ASP A 178 36.12 -5.71 -5.95
C ASP A 178 34.90 -6.63 -5.84
N ARG A 179 33.66 -6.11 -5.93
CA ARG A 179 32.46 -6.93 -5.81
C ARG A 179 32.37 -8.03 -6.86
N ALA A 180 32.73 -7.72 -8.10
CA ALA A 180 32.80 -8.72 -9.17
C ALA A 180 33.89 -9.78 -8.89
N THR A 181 34.98 -9.36 -8.24
CA THR A 181 36.16 -10.20 -7.93
C THR A 181 35.95 -11.06 -6.67
N ASP A 182 35.17 -10.58 -5.70
CA ASP A 182 34.89 -11.25 -4.42
C ASP A 182 33.86 -12.39 -4.54
N GLY A 183 33.33 -12.61 -5.76
CA GLY A 183 32.48 -13.73 -6.12
C GLY A 183 31.08 -13.29 -6.53
N ALA A 184 30.97 -12.53 -7.63
CA ALA A 184 29.74 -12.00 -8.22
C ALA A 184 28.46 -12.81 -7.86
N ASN A 185 27.38 -12.11 -7.55
CA ASN A 185 26.11 -12.66 -7.04
C ASN A 185 26.12 -13.21 -5.61
N CYS A 186 27.19 -13.02 -4.86
CA CYS A 186 27.16 -13.37 -3.45
C CYS A 186 26.19 -12.48 -2.66
N TYR A 187 25.56 -13.09 -1.67
CA TYR A 187 24.65 -12.45 -0.72
C TYR A 187 25.44 -11.66 0.31
N VAL A 188 25.14 -10.37 0.40
CA VAL A 188 25.79 -9.47 1.35
C VAL A 188 24.85 -9.21 2.53
N PRO A 189 25.07 -9.86 3.69
CA PRO A 189 24.29 -9.62 4.89
C PRO A 189 24.67 -8.29 5.54
N THR A 190 23.67 -7.50 5.91
CA THR A 190 23.84 -6.35 6.81
C THR A 190 22.57 -6.06 7.58
N ASP A 191 22.71 -5.67 8.85
CA ASP A 191 21.60 -5.18 9.66
C ASP A 191 21.51 -3.63 9.67
N ASP A 192 22.44 -2.96 8.96
CA ASP A 192 22.43 -1.52 8.77
C ASP A 192 21.50 -1.13 7.60
N SER A 193 20.34 -0.57 7.95
CA SER A 193 19.34 -0.15 6.96
C SER A 193 19.80 1.01 6.07
N GLU A 194 20.69 1.89 6.55
CA GLU A 194 21.22 2.98 5.72
C GLU A 194 22.20 2.45 4.69
N LEU A 195 23.04 1.48 5.08
CA LEU A 195 23.95 0.80 4.18
C LEU A 195 23.19 -0.02 3.13
N LEU A 196 22.11 -0.69 3.54
CA LEU A 196 21.22 -1.43 2.64
C LEU A 196 20.57 -0.51 1.59
N LEU A 197 20.05 0.64 2.02
CA LEU A 197 19.46 1.64 1.13
C LEU A 197 20.51 2.20 0.17
N LYS A 198 21.68 2.59 0.68
CA LYS A 198 22.80 3.05 -0.13
C LYS A 198 23.21 2.03 -1.19
N ALA A 199 23.25 0.75 -0.83
CA ALA A 199 23.56 -0.32 -1.76
C ALA A 199 22.51 -0.41 -2.88
N LEU A 200 21.22 -0.43 -2.54
CA LEU A 200 20.13 -0.49 -3.51
C LEU A 200 20.12 0.72 -4.45
N CYS A 201 20.49 1.90 -3.97
CA CYS A 201 20.52 3.14 -4.76
C CYS A 201 21.77 3.30 -5.63
N THR A 202 22.88 2.61 -5.32
CA THR A 202 24.17 2.80 -6.03
C THR A 202 24.59 1.61 -6.89
N ASP A 203 24.18 0.40 -6.53
CA ASP A 203 24.44 -0.80 -7.32
C ASP A 203 23.30 -1.05 -8.32
N PRO A 204 23.55 -0.94 -9.64
CA PRO A 204 22.52 -1.12 -10.65
C PRO A 204 21.92 -2.54 -10.68
N GLY A 205 22.64 -3.53 -10.17
CA GLY A 205 22.21 -4.93 -10.12
C GLY A 205 21.58 -5.37 -8.81
N ALA A 206 21.46 -4.48 -7.82
CA ALA A 206 21.08 -4.83 -6.46
C ALA A 206 19.62 -5.31 -6.37
N ILE A 207 19.43 -6.37 -5.58
CA ILE A 207 18.13 -6.83 -5.11
C ILE A 207 18.24 -7.14 -3.62
N SER A 208 17.22 -6.77 -2.86
CA SER A 208 17.16 -7.00 -1.42
C SER A 208 15.78 -7.46 -0.99
N TYR A 209 15.67 -7.97 0.23
CA TYR A 209 14.40 -8.13 0.93
C TYR A 209 14.49 -7.56 2.34
N ALA A 210 13.40 -6.94 2.78
CA ALA A 210 13.30 -6.35 4.11
C ALA A 210 11.86 -6.36 4.60
N GLY A 211 11.66 -6.05 5.89
CA GLY A 211 10.32 -5.84 6.43
C GLY A 211 9.63 -4.63 5.77
N TYR A 212 8.30 -4.69 5.60
CA TYR A 212 7.50 -3.66 4.93
C TYR A 212 7.78 -2.23 5.40
N ALA A 213 8.02 -2.03 6.70
CA ALA A 213 8.31 -0.70 7.25
C ALA A 213 9.57 -0.04 6.66
N ILE A 214 10.60 -0.83 6.33
CA ILE A 214 11.83 -0.34 5.71
C ILE A 214 11.53 0.13 4.28
N TYR A 215 10.78 -0.66 3.51
CA TYR A 215 10.32 -0.26 2.19
C TYR A 215 9.43 0.99 2.26
N ALA A 216 8.40 1.00 3.11
CA ALA A 216 7.41 2.08 3.18
C ALA A 216 8.05 3.42 3.55
N SER A 217 9.10 3.43 4.37
CA SER A 217 9.84 4.64 4.72
C SER A 217 10.68 5.19 3.56
N ASN A 218 11.04 4.34 2.61
CA ASN A 218 11.97 4.62 1.49
C ASN A 218 11.33 4.39 0.11
N SER A 219 10.00 4.42 0.02
CA SER A 219 9.24 4.04 -1.19
C SER A 219 9.46 4.95 -2.42
N VAL A 220 10.12 6.10 -2.23
CA VAL A 220 10.55 6.98 -3.32
C VAL A 220 11.80 6.42 -4.01
N GLU A 221 12.72 5.88 -3.21
CA GLU A 221 14.02 5.38 -3.67
C GLU A 221 13.98 3.88 -4.01
N LEU A 222 13.02 3.15 -3.46
CA LEU A 222 12.87 1.72 -3.63
C LEU A 222 11.59 1.37 -4.38
N THR A 223 11.69 0.41 -5.29
CA THR A 223 10.54 -0.18 -5.99
C THR A 223 10.32 -1.61 -5.47
N PRO A 224 9.09 -1.99 -5.07
CA PRO A 224 8.80 -3.36 -4.69
C PRO A 224 8.76 -4.25 -5.93
N VAL A 225 9.41 -5.40 -5.85
CA VAL A 225 9.37 -6.43 -6.90
C VAL A 225 8.03 -7.17 -6.79
N ARG A 226 7.32 -7.30 -7.91
CA ARG A 226 6.13 -8.14 -7.97
C ARG A 226 6.55 -9.61 -7.98
N VAL A 227 6.00 -10.41 -7.07
CA VAL A 227 6.41 -11.80 -6.91
C VAL A 227 5.23 -12.75 -7.14
N ALA A 228 5.41 -13.70 -8.06
CA ALA A 228 4.50 -14.81 -8.26
C ALA A 228 4.94 -16.02 -7.40
N LYS A 229 3.97 -16.76 -6.84
CA LYS A 229 4.21 -17.86 -5.89
C LYS A 229 4.80 -19.13 -6.49
N ASP A 230 5.01 -19.15 -7.80
CA ASP A 230 5.48 -20.33 -8.50
C ASP A 230 6.93 -20.67 -8.08
N LYS A 231 7.12 -21.90 -7.59
CA LYS A 231 8.42 -22.43 -7.17
C LYS A 231 9.10 -23.26 -8.26
N VAL A 232 8.46 -23.43 -9.42
CA VAL A 232 8.91 -24.30 -10.50
C VAL A 232 9.21 -23.49 -11.75
N LEU A 233 8.26 -22.71 -12.26
CA LEU A 233 8.36 -22.01 -13.54
C LEU A 233 8.86 -20.58 -13.37
N GLY A 234 9.45 -20.01 -14.43
CA GLY A 234 9.83 -18.59 -14.50
C GLY A 234 8.65 -17.68 -14.87
N ILE A 235 8.84 -16.36 -14.72
CA ILE A 235 7.74 -15.37 -14.74
C ILE A 235 6.97 -15.31 -16.05
N THR A 236 7.62 -15.55 -17.18
CA THR A 236 6.98 -15.52 -18.51
C THR A 236 6.19 -16.79 -18.83
N SER A 237 6.32 -17.83 -18.01
CA SER A 237 5.75 -19.16 -18.22
C SER A 237 4.75 -19.60 -17.15
N THR A 238 4.76 -18.94 -15.99
CA THR A 238 3.84 -19.26 -14.89
C THR A 238 2.40 -18.82 -15.18
N LEU A 239 1.44 -19.50 -14.54
CA LEU A 239 0.04 -19.08 -14.48
C LEU A 239 -0.28 -18.31 -13.19
N GLU A 240 0.66 -18.27 -12.24
CA GLU A 240 0.52 -17.53 -10.99
C GLU A 240 0.63 -16.03 -11.25
N THR A 241 -0.30 -15.26 -10.69
CA THR A 241 -0.26 -13.80 -10.80
C THR A 241 0.86 -13.24 -9.94
N ALA A 242 1.73 -12.42 -10.54
CA ALA A 242 2.74 -11.68 -9.80
C ALA A 242 2.06 -10.64 -8.89
N GLN A 243 2.26 -10.76 -7.59
CA GLN A 243 1.61 -9.92 -6.59
C GLN A 243 2.50 -8.72 -6.27
N GLU A 244 1.93 -7.52 -6.35
CA GLU A 244 2.60 -6.29 -5.90
C GLU A 244 2.33 -6.06 -4.41
N VAL A 245 3.35 -5.63 -3.68
CA VAL A 245 3.17 -5.20 -2.29
C VAL A 245 2.69 -3.75 -2.27
N THR A 246 1.47 -3.55 -1.82
CA THR A 246 0.90 -2.24 -1.53
C THR A 246 0.10 -2.32 -0.24
N ILE A 247 -0.20 -1.19 0.38
CA ILE A 247 -1.08 -1.18 1.54
C ILE A 247 -2.48 -1.76 1.23
N TYR A 248 -2.92 -1.75 -0.03
CA TYR A 248 -4.18 -2.34 -0.48
C TYR A 248 -4.12 -3.86 -0.52
N THR A 249 -3.12 -4.39 -1.22
CA THR A 249 -2.94 -5.85 -1.38
C THR A 249 -2.68 -6.55 -0.04
N LEU A 250 -2.12 -5.81 0.92
CA LEU A 250 -1.96 -6.25 2.29
C LEU A 250 -3.25 -6.24 3.11
N LYS A 251 -4.16 -5.29 2.84
CA LYS A 251 -5.44 -5.16 3.56
C LYS A 251 -6.50 -6.12 3.03
N ASP A 252 -6.63 -6.24 1.72
CA ASP A 252 -7.59 -7.15 1.08
C ASP A 252 -7.13 -8.61 1.09
N GLY A 253 -5.87 -8.87 1.45
CA GLY A 253 -5.29 -10.20 1.57
C GLY A 253 -4.83 -10.81 0.24
N THR A 254 -4.79 -10.03 -0.84
CA THR A 254 -4.31 -10.49 -2.16
C THR A 254 -2.80 -10.62 -2.22
N TYR A 255 -2.05 -9.95 -1.33
CA TYR A 255 -0.62 -10.21 -1.12
C TYR A 255 -0.41 -11.23 -0.02
N ASP A 256 0.03 -12.42 -0.40
CA ASP A 256 0.22 -13.54 0.51
C ASP A 256 1.49 -14.35 0.20
N VAL A 257 2.39 -13.84 -0.64
CA VAL A 257 3.69 -14.47 -0.95
C VAL A 257 4.62 -14.44 0.25
N PHE A 258 4.87 -13.25 0.80
CA PHE A 258 5.73 -13.04 1.96
C PHE A 258 4.94 -12.44 3.13
N LEU A 259 3.83 -13.09 3.49
CA LEU A 259 3.00 -12.69 4.63
C LEU A 259 3.01 -13.82 5.66
N ARG A 260 3.28 -13.47 6.92
CA ARG A 260 3.11 -14.36 8.06
C ARG A 260 2.29 -13.69 9.14
N TYR A 261 1.36 -14.44 9.73
CA TYR A 261 0.59 -13.95 10.87
C TYR A 261 1.41 -14.03 12.16
N LEU A 262 1.21 -13.03 13.01
CA LEU A 262 1.71 -12.96 14.37
C LEU A 262 0.61 -13.43 15.30
N TYR A 263 0.99 -14.31 16.22
CA TYR A 263 0.03 -14.95 17.11
C TYR A 263 0.39 -14.73 18.58
N MET A 264 -0.63 -14.58 19.42
CA MET A 264 -0.55 -14.75 20.86
C MET A 264 -1.32 -16.00 21.27
N ASN A 265 -0.69 -16.83 22.08
CA ASN A 265 -1.25 -18.09 22.57
C ASN A 265 -1.71 -17.89 24.02
N VAL A 266 -3.02 -17.92 24.25
CA VAL A 266 -3.64 -17.65 25.57
C VAL A 266 -4.08 -18.94 26.21
N HIS A 267 -3.59 -19.23 27.41
CA HIS A 267 -4.06 -20.38 28.19
C HIS A 267 -5.53 -20.20 28.56
N HIS A 268 -6.37 -21.22 28.32
CA HIS A 268 -7.83 -21.10 28.47
C HIS A 268 -8.25 -20.66 29.89
N ASP A 269 -7.60 -21.20 30.93
CA ASP A 269 -7.88 -20.83 32.32
C ASP A 269 -7.43 -19.41 32.72
N SER A 270 -6.72 -18.70 31.84
CA SER A 270 -6.18 -17.35 32.11
C SER A 270 -6.99 -16.23 31.48
N TRP A 271 -8.07 -16.54 30.74
CA TRP A 271 -8.86 -15.55 30.00
C TRP A 271 -9.39 -14.41 30.88
N ASP A 272 -9.78 -14.66 32.12
CA ASP A 272 -10.28 -13.62 33.02
C ASP A 272 -9.24 -12.53 33.34
N VAL A 273 -7.94 -12.88 33.30
CA VAL A 273 -6.84 -11.94 33.55
C VAL A 273 -6.35 -11.32 32.24
N VAL A 274 -6.33 -12.10 31.16
CA VAL A 274 -5.68 -11.73 29.88
C VAL A 274 -6.64 -10.96 28.95
N ARG A 275 -7.95 -11.15 29.07
CA ARG A 275 -8.97 -10.52 28.19
C ARG A 275 -8.80 -9.00 28.04
N PRO A 276 -8.61 -8.20 29.12
CA PRO A 276 -8.44 -6.75 28.96
C PRO A 276 -7.22 -6.35 28.13
N PHE A 277 -6.12 -7.11 28.25
CA PHE A 277 -4.91 -6.87 27.46
C PHE A 277 -5.14 -7.22 25.99
N MET A 278 -5.78 -8.35 25.70
CA MET A 278 -6.09 -8.76 24.33
C MET A 278 -7.10 -7.82 23.67
N SER A 279 -8.15 -7.41 24.38
CA SER A 279 -9.12 -6.42 23.88
C SER A 279 -8.47 -5.06 23.61
N TYR A 280 -7.49 -4.64 24.42
CA TYR A 280 -6.70 -3.44 24.11
C TYR A 280 -5.85 -3.64 22.85
N GLY A 281 -5.14 -4.77 22.73
CA GLY A 281 -4.32 -5.07 21.56
C GLY A 281 -5.09 -5.08 20.23
N LEU A 282 -6.36 -5.50 20.26
CA LEU A 282 -7.27 -5.47 19.10
C LEU A 282 -8.14 -4.21 19.01
N SER A 283 -7.96 -3.22 19.89
CA SER A 283 -8.58 -1.91 19.72
C SER A 283 -7.88 -1.14 18.60
N PHE A 284 -8.50 -0.04 18.15
CA PHE A 284 -7.88 0.87 17.20
C PHE A 284 -6.49 1.33 17.69
N GLU A 285 -6.38 1.73 18.97
CA GLU A 285 -5.14 2.17 19.61
C GLU A 285 -4.10 1.06 19.75
N GLY A 286 -4.52 -0.15 20.14
CA GLY A 286 -3.62 -1.31 20.19
C GLY A 286 -3.03 -1.65 18.83
N GLN A 287 -3.85 -1.60 17.78
CA GLN A 287 -3.40 -1.81 16.41
C GLN A 287 -2.49 -0.69 15.91
N GLN A 288 -2.63 0.55 16.39
CA GLN A 288 -1.62 1.60 16.13
C GLN A 288 -0.26 1.27 16.77
N HIS A 289 -0.24 0.60 17.93
CA HIS A 289 1.02 0.15 18.53
C HIS A 289 1.68 -0.98 17.72
N VAL A 290 0.89 -1.90 17.14
CA VAL A 290 1.40 -2.92 16.22
C VAL A 290 2.11 -2.27 15.03
N LEU A 291 1.50 -1.24 14.43
CA LEU A 291 2.10 -0.43 13.37
C LEU A 291 3.38 0.27 13.84
N SER A 292 3.39 0.86 15.04
CA SER A 292 4.58 1.53 15.59
C SER A 292 5.74 0.57 15.87
N ALA A 293 5.46 -0.72 16.03
CA ALA A 293 6.45 -1.78 16.19
C ALA A 293 6.92 -2.36 14.84
N SER A 294 6.63 -1.70 13.72
CA SER A 294 7.00 -2.08 12.36
C SER A 294 6.30 -3.34 11.82
N TYR A 295 5.17 -3.73 12.41
CA TYR A 295 4.31 -4.81 11.92
C TYR A 295 3.02 -4.25 11.31
N LEU A 296 2.31 -5.04 10.51
CA LEU A 296 1.02 -4.64 9.96
C LEU A 296 -0.10 -4.93 10.94
N SER A 297 -1.02 -3.97 11.09
CA SER A 297 -2.29 -4.19 11.78
C SER A 297 -3.17 -5.17 11.00
N LEU A 298 -4.07 -5.84 11.71
CA LEU A 298 -5.07 -6.70 11.10
C LEU A 298 -6.02 -5.88 10.23
N ASN A 299 -6.50 -6.48 9.14
CA ASN A 299 -7.62 -5.92 8.40
C ASN A 299 -8.91 -6.02 9.24
N SER A 300 -9.95 -5.27 8.84
CA SER A 300 -11.19 -5.16 9.61
C SER A 300 -11.90 -6.49 9.81
N VAL A 301 -11.80 -7.42 8.84
CA VAL A 301 -12.41 -8.75 8.90
C VAL A 301 -11.73 -9.61 9.96
N LEU A 302 -10.41 -9.74 9.88
CA LEU A 302 -9.61 -10.47 10.87
C LEU A 302 -9.77 -9.82 12.25
N LEU A 303 -9.74 -8.50 12.36
CA LEU A 303 -9.90 -7.81 13.64
C LEU A 303 -11.25 -8.12 14.30
N ALA A 304 -12.33 -8.15 13.52
CA ALA A 304 -13.67 -8.51 14.02
C ALA A 304 -13.71 -9.99 14.47
N GLU A 305 -13.11 -10.88 13.68
CA GLU A 305 -13.00 -12.31 14.01
C GLU A 305 -12.25 -12.53 15.33
N GLN A 306 -11.08 -11.91 15.49
CA GLN A 306 -10.26 -12.07 16.68
C GLN A 306 -10.94 -11.48 17.93
N ASN A 307 -11.70 -10.39 17.79
CA ASN A 307 -12.51 -9.83 18.88
C ASN A 307 -13.62 -10.80 19.32
N LEU A 308 -14.28 -11.49 18.39
CA LEU A 308 -15.30 -12.51 18.72
C LEU A 308 -14.70 -13.69 19.48
N ILE A 309 -13.50 -14.14 19.11
CA ILE A 309 -12.79 -15.24 19.81
C ILE A 309 -12.47 -14.84 21.26
N ILE A 310 -12.03 -13.60 21.50
CA ILE A 310 -11.71 -13.10 22.86
C ILE A 310 -12.96 -13.00 23.75
N GLU A 311 -14.11 -12.63 23.18
CA GLU A 311 -15.37 -12.58 23.90
C GLU A 311 -15.88 -13.97 24.28
N ASN A 312 -15.64 -14.97 23.44
CA ASN A 312 -16.19 -16.33 23.59
C ASN A 312 -15.15 -17.46 23.39
N PRO A 313 -14.07 -17.51 24.20
CA PRO A 313 -12.93 -18.40 23.94
C PRO A 313 -13.21 -19.90 24.10
N GLY A 314 -14.36 -20.28 24.66
CA GLY A 314 -14.78 -21.66 24.89
C GLY A 314 -16.14 -22.03 24.29
N ALA A 315 -16.70 -21.19 23.41
CA ALA A 315 -17.95 -21.51 22.74
C ALA A 315 -17.77 -22.68 21.77
N GLY A 316 -18.23 -23.86 22.15
CA GLY A 316 -18.29 -25.00 21.24
C GLY A 316 -19.22 -24.71 20.06
N SER A 317 -18.68 -24.74 18.85
CA SER A 317 -19.39 -24.89 17.57
C SER A 317 -20.53 -23.88 17.23
N THR A 318 -20.54 -22.67 17.79
CA THR A 318 -21.47 -21.60 17.32
C THR A 318 -20.81 -20.35 16.78
N ILE A 319 -19.48 -20.28 16.77
CA ILE A 319 -18.76 -19.24 16.02
C ILE A 319 -17.98 -19.93 14.91
N HIS A 320 -18.71 -20.41 13.90
CA HIS A 320 -18.16 -20.46 12.57
C HIS A 320 -18.41 -19.09 11.93
N VAL A 321 -17.41 -18.20 11.99
CA VAL A 321 -17.24 -17.21 10.90
C VAL A 321 -16.10 -17.68 9.99
N LEU A 322 -16.08 -18.98 9.72
CA LEU A 322 -15.84 -19.48 8.38
C LEU A 322 -17.15 -20.11 7.95
N MET A 323 -18.10 -19.30 7.50
CA MET A 323 -19.18 -19.88 6.72
C MET A 323 -18.65 -20.21 5.33
N ASN A 324 -17.74 -21.19 5.22
CA ASN A 324 -17.34 -21.74 3.94
C ASN A 324 -18.57 -22.44 3.38
N CYS A 325 -19.30 -21.75 2.50
CA CYS A 325 -20.40 -22.35 1.79
C CYS A 325 -19.80 -23.30 0.75
N PRO A 326 -20.08 -24.62 0.83
CA PRO A 326 -19.58 -25.57 -0.16
C PRO A 326 -19.86 -25.09 -1.59
N SER A 327 -18.99 -25.41 -2.54
CA SER A 327 -19.29 -25.28 -3.98
C SER A 327 -20.71 -25.78 -4.24
N SER A 328 -21.50 -25.03 -5.03
CA SER A 328 -22.97 -25.10 -5.19
C SER A 328 -23.84 -24.33 -4.19
N THR A 329 -23.28 -23.73 -3.13
CA THR A 329 -24.06 -22.98 -2.13
C THR A 329 -23.52 -21.56 -1.90
N GLY A 330 -24.42 -20.60 -1.72
CA GLY A 330 -24.11 -19.19 -1.49
C GLY A 330 -24.59 -18.73 -0.12
N LEU A 331 -23.94 -17.69 0.40
CA LEU A 331 -24.31 -17.05 1.67
C LEU A 331 -25.61 -16.25 1.48
N VAL A 332 -26.59 -16.47 2.35
CA VAL A 332 -27.85 -15.72 2.40
C VAL A 332 -28.11 -15.27 3.84
N GLU A 333 -28.64 -14.07 4.04
CA GLU A 333 -29.05 -13.58 5.36
C GLU A 333 -30.52 -13.93 5.61
N GLU A 334 -30.79 -14.68 6.68
CA GLU A 334 -32.14 -15.02 7.11
C GLU A 334 -32.47 -14.28 8.42
N GLU A 335 -33.66 -13.65 8.45
CA GLU A 335 -34.20 -13.05 9.67
C GLU A 335 -34.72 -14.16 10.59
N VAL A 336 -34.13 -14.28 11.77
CA VAL A 336 -34.55 -15.17 12.85
C VAL A 336 -35.16 -14.31 13.96
N ILE A 337 -36.43 -14.57 14.25
CA ILE A 337 -37.12 -13.93 15.37
C ILE A 337 -36.95 -14.83 16.59
N ASP A 338 -36.30 -14.32 17.63
CA ASP A 338 -36.16 -15.07 18.89
C ASP A 338 -37.50 -15.22 19.63
N ASP A 339 -37.51 -16.06 20.67
CA ASP A 339 -38.71 -16.32 21.49
C ASP A 339 -39.29 -15.05 22.17
N PHE A 340 -38.56 -13.93 22.15
CA PHE A 340 -38.95 -12.64 22.72
C PHE A 340 -39.40 -11.62 21.67
N GLY A 341 -39.42 -11.99 20.38
CA GLY A 341 -39.89 -11.13 19.29
C GLY A 341 -38.83 -10.14 18.77
N PHE A 342 -37.54 -10.39 19.04
CA PHE A 342 -36.44 -9.58 18.52
C PHE A 342 -35.91 -10.17 17.21
N SER A 343 -35.76 -9.33 16.18
CA SER A 343 -35.21 -9.71 14.88
C SER A 343 -33.67 -9.78 14.96
N ALA A 344 -33.10 -10.96 14.74
CA ALA A 344 -31.68 -11.15 14.53
C ALA A 344 -31.45 -11.71 13.12
N PHE A 345 -30.37 -11.29 12.45
CA PHE A 345 -30.01 -11.84 11.13
C PHE A 345 -28.94 -12.91 11.32
N VAL A 346 -29.15 -14.08 10.73
CA VAL A 346 -28.18 -15.18 10.73
C VAL A 346 -27.83 -15.49 9.29
N SER A 347 -26.53 -15.53 8.98
CA SER A 347 -26.07 -15.96 7.67
C SER A 347 -26.17 -17.49 7.56
N VAL A 348 -26.73 -17.99 6.46
CA VAL A 348 -26.93 -19.43 6.18
C VAL A 348 -26.53 -19.73 4.74
N CYS A 349 -25.84 -20.86 4.50
CA CYS A 349 -25.55 -21.31 3.13
C CYS A 349 -26.77 -21.99 2.51
N ARG A 350 -27.21 -21.50 1.34
CA ARG A 350 -28.29 -22.11 0.55
C ARG A 350 -27.78 -22.54 -0.82
N PRO A 351 -28.31 -23.61 -1.42
CA PRO A 351 -28.01 -23.97 -2.81
C PRO A 351 -28.25 -22.77 -3.73
N CYS A 352 -27.33 -22.54 -4.66
CA CYS A 352 -27.48 -21.48 -5.65
C CYS A 352 -28.82 -21.60 -6.36
N GLU A 353 -29.58 -20.51 -6.44
CA GLU A 353 -30.85 -20.50 -7.15
C GLU A 353 -30.61 -20.59 -8.66
N PRO A 354 -31.54 -21.16 -9.44
CA PRO A 354 -31.43 -21.18 -10.90
C PRO A 354 -31.11 -19.78 -11.45
N GLY A 355 -30.13 -19.71 -12.34
CA GLY A 355 -29.55 -18.45 -12.83
C GLY A 355 -28.32 -17.97 -12.05
N THR A 356 -27.89 -18.66 -10.99
CA THR A 356 -26.68 -18.37 -10.23
C THR A 356 -25.81 -19.62 -10.05
N ALA A 357 -24.49 -19.46 -9.93
CA ALA A 357 -23.56 -20.57 -9.74
C ALA A 357 -22.36 -20.19 -8.86
N LYS A 358 -21.69 -21.19 -8.30
CA LYS A 358 -20.47 -21.00 -7.48
C LYS A 358 -19.60 -22.25 -7.39
N ASP A 359 -18.32 -22.11 -7.72
CA ASP A 359 -17.34 -23.19 -7.85
C ASP A 359 -16.31 -23.26 -6.71
N ASN A 360 -16.31 -22.27 -5.80
CA ASN A 360 -15.39 -22.20 -4.66
C ASN A 360 -16.12 -22.34 -3.32
N ASN A 361 -15.36 -22.60 -2.27
CA ASN A 361 -15.89 -22.81 -0.92
C ASN A 361 -15.91 -21.53 -0.06
N LEU A 362 -15.77 -20.35 -0.68
CA LEU A 362 -15.71 -19.08 0.07
C LEU A 362 -17.07 -18.72 0.69
N ALA A 363 -17.10 -17.86 1.70
CA ALA A 363 -18.31 -17.37 2.35
C ALA A 363 -19.03 -16.27 1.55
N THR A 364 -19.15 -16.42 0.23
CA THR A 364 -19.75 -15.42 -0.67
C THR A 364 -21.14 -15.83 -1.16
N PRO A 365 -22.01 -14.88 -1.52
CA PRO A 365 -23.24 -15.16 -2.28
C PRO A 365 -22.94 -15.89 -3.60
N CYS A 366 -23.93 -16.59 -4.17
CA CYS A 366 -23.78 -17.17 -5.51
C CYS A 366 -23.68 -16.06 -6.55
N SER A 367 -22.80 -16.23 -7.53
CA SER A 367 -22.65 -15.27 -8.63
C SER A 367 -23.74 -15.48 -9.67
N ALA A 368 -24.32 -14.39 -10.19
CA ALA A 368 -25.26 -14.46 -11.30
C ALA A 368 -24.56 -15.03 -12.55
N CYS A 369 -25.27 -15.88 -13.30
CA CYS A 369 -24.75 -16.35 -14.57
C CYS A 369 -24.57 -15.16 -15.52
N PRO A 370 -23.39 -15.01 -16.13
CA PRO A 370 -23.11 -13.88 -17.02
C PRO A 370 -23.98 -13.96 -18.27
N ILE A 371 -24.15 -12.82 -18.96
CA ILE A 371 -24.93 -12.74 -20.21
C ILE A 371 -24.46 -13.81 -21.20
N GLY A 372 -25.43 -14.52 -21.80
CA GLY A 372 -25.17 -15.64 -22.72
C GLY A 372 -24.98 -16.99 -22.03
N TYR A 373 -24.97 -17.03 -20.70
CA TYR A 373 -24.90 -18.25 -19.90
C TYR A 373 -26.12 -18.35 -18.97
N PHE A 374 -26.53 -19.56 -18.65
CA PHE A 374 -27.70 -19.84 -17.81
C PHE A 374 -27.47 -21.09 -16.96
N THR A 375 -28.27 -21.26 -15.92
CA THR A 375 -28.46 -22.58 -15.30
C THR A 375 -29.90 -22.73 -14.86
N SER A 376 -30.53 -23.84 -15.21
CA SER A 376 -31.88 -24.17 -14.74
C SER A 376 -31.88 -24.98 -13.45
N GLU A 377 -30.72 -25.46 -12.99
CA GLU A 377 -30.60 -26.33 -11.82
C GLU A 377 -30.29 -25.50 -10.57
N SER A 378 -30.83 -25.94 -9.43
CA SER A 378 -30.46 -25.38 -8.13
C SER A 378 -29.20 -26.08 -7.63
N GLY A 379 -28.25 -25.31 -7.09
CA GLY A 379 -26.97 -25.81 -6.66
C GLY A 379 -25.99 -26.04 -7.81
N SER A 380 -26.03 -25.24 -8.86
CA SER A 380 -25.04 -25.32 -9.93
C SER A 380 -23.69 -24.75 -9.50
N VAL A 381 -22.61 -25.44 -9.88
CA VAL A 381 -21.23 -24.94 -9.69
C VAL A 381 -20.72 -24.15 -10.90
N VAL A 382 -21.37 -24.29 -12.05
CA VAL A 382 -21.00 -23.65 -13.31
C VAL A 382 -22.26 -23.24 -14.07
N CYS A 383 -22.17 -22.17 -14.86
CA CYS A 383 -23.23 -21.76 -15.77
C CYS A 383 -23.02 -22.37 -17.17
N ASP A 384 -24.09 -22.88 -17.77
CA ASP A 384 -24.09 -23.46 -19.11
C ASP A 384 -24.21 -22.38 -20.18
N VAL A 385 -23.54 -22.57 -21.32
CA VAL A 385 -23.65 -21.65 -22.46
C VAL A 385 -25.00 -21.80 -23.17
N CYS A 386 -25.61 -20.67 -23.55
CA CYS A 386 -26.84 -20.70 -24.32
C CYS A 386 -26.65 -21.30 -25.72
N PRO A 387 -27.59 -22.14 -26.21
CA PRO A 387 -27.56 -22.67 -27.57
C PRO A 387 -27.63 -21.56 -28.62
N GLN A 388 -27.06 -21.83 -29.80
CA GLN A 388 -27.00 -20.87 -30.91
C GLN A 388 -28.38 -20.25 -31.25
N GLY A 389 -28.40 -18.93 -31.49
CA GLY A 389 -29.63 -18.17 -31.75
C GLY A 389 -30.48 -17.83 -30.50
N ARG A 390 -30.00 -18.16 -29.30
CA ARG A 390 -30.61 -17.81 -28.01
C ARG A 390 -29.60 -17.14 -27.10
N MET A 391 -30.09 -16.33 -26.17
CA MET A 391 -29.28 -15.71 -25.13
C MET A 391 -30.00 -15.74 -23.78
N ALA A 392 -29.23 -15.64 -22.71
CA ALA A 392 -29.72 -15.42 -21.35
C ALA A 392 -29.22 -14.04 -20.89
N LEU A 393 -30.09 -13.32 -20.17
CA LEU A 393 -29.68 -12.11 -19.45
C LEU A 393 -28.90 -12.51 -18.20
N GLU A 394 -28.17 -11.56 -17.60
CA GLU A 394 -27.48 -11.80 -16.34
C GLU A 394 -28.46 -12.34 -15.28
N GLY A 395 -28.08 -13.44 -14.63
CA GLY A 395 -28.91 -14.08 -13.61
C GLY A 395 -30.10 -14.89 -14.15
N SER A 396 -30.21 -15.10 -15.47
CA SER A 396 -31.35 -15.83 -16.04
C SER A 396 -31.19 -17.35 -15.92
N SER A 397 -32.28 -18.05 -15.58
CA SER A 397 -32.33 -19.51 -15.49
C SER A 397 -32.71 -20.21 -16.80
N MET A 398 -32.89 -19.45 -17.89
CA MET A 398 -33.26 -19.98 -19.20
C MET A 398 -32.81 -19.09 -20.36
N CYS A 399 -32.55 -19.71 -21.51
CA CYS A 399 -32.21 -18.97 -22.74
C CYS A 399 -33.46 -18.58 -23.54
N VAL A 400 -33.62 -17.28 -23.81
CA VAL A 400 -34.66 -16.68 -24.65
C VAL A 400 -34.18 -16.49 -26.09
N LEU A 401 -35.11 -16.37 -27.04
CA LEU A 401 -34.77 -16.17 -28.45
C LEU A 401 -34.21 -14.76 -28.68
N CYS A 402 -33.14 -14.66 -29.46
CA CYS A 402 -32.54 -13.37 -29.78
C CYS A 402 -33.51 -12.39 -30.47
N SER A 403 -34.43 -12.91 -31.29
CA SER A 403 -35.47 -12.10 -31.92
C SER A 403 -36.42 -11.43 -30.93
N GLU A 404 -36.65 -12.05 -29.77
CA GLU A 404 -37.54 -11.52 -28.73
C GLU A 404 -36.82 -10.42 -27.93
N VAL A 405 -35.55 -10.62 -27.58
CA VAL A 405 -34.72 -9.63 -26.88
C VAL A 405 -34.50 -8.38 -27.74
N ILE A 406 -34.16 -8.55 -29.02
CA ILE A 406 -33.95 -7.44 -29.96
C ILE A 406 -35.25 -6.63 -30.15
N SER A 407 -36.41 -7.28 -30.16
CA SER A 407 -37.70 -6.59 -30.32
C SER A 407 -38.14 -5.78 -29.09
N ALA A 408 -37.53 -6.04 -27.92
CA ALA A 408 -37.83 -5.39 -26.65
C ALA A 408 -36.77 -4.34 -26.22
N ALA A 409 -35.64 -4.25 -26.93
CA ALA A 409 -34.50 -3.39 -26.60
C ALA A 409 -34.73 -1.91 -27.01
N SER A 410 -34.31 -0.98 -26.16
CA SER A 410 -34.30 0.48 -26.38
C SER A 410 -32.91 0.99 -26.84
N GLU A 411 -32.79 2.28 -27.23
CA GLU A 411 -31.51 2.86 -27.72
C GLU A 411 -30.34 2.77 -26.70
N SER A 412 -30.64 2.58 -25.40
CA SER A 412 -29.64 2.38 -24.34
C SER A 412 -29.19 0.92 -24.13
N ASP A 413 -29.78 -0.06 -24.83
CA ASP A 413 -29.54 -1.50 -24.62
C ASP A 413 -28.52 -2.10 -25.60
N ALA A 414 -27.52 -1.31 -26.01
CA ALA A 414 -26.55 -1.67 -27.05
C ALA A 414 -25.76 -2.97 -26.75
N LEU A 415 -25.48 -3.24 -25.48
CA LEU A 415 -24.77 -4.45 -24.98
C LEU A 415 -25.60 -5.73 -25.11
N LEU A 416 -26.93 -5.65 -24.98
CA LEU A 416 -27.84 -6.79 -25.12
C LEU A 416 -27.99 -7.20 -26.59
N VAL A 417 -28.07 -6.19 -27.46
CA VAL A 417 -28.22 -6.34 -28.90
C VAL A 417 -26.93 -6.89 -29.54
N SER A 418 -25.75 -6.42 -29.12
CA SER A 418 -24.45 -6.89 -29.61
C SER A 418 -24.18 -8.38 -29.29
N SER A 419 -24.55 -8.81 -28.08
CA SER A 419 -24.44 -10.19 -27.60
C SER A 419 -25.30 -11.16 -28.41
N CYS A 420 -26.49 -10.73 -28.82
CA CYS A 420 -27.32 -11.51 -29.74
C CYS A 420 -26.73 -11.58 -31.15
N TYR A 421 -26.18 -10.49 -31.69
CA TYR A 421 -25.60 -10.52 -33.03
C TYR A 421 -24.37 -11.44 -33.15
N ALA A 422 -23.65 -11.71 -32.06
CA ALA A 422 -22.53 -12.66 -32.03
C ALA A 422 -22.97 -14.14 -32.15
N SER A 423 -24.25 -14.45 -31.90
CA SER A 423 -24.80 -15.81 -31.95
C SER A 423 -25.66 -16.09 -33.21
N VAL A 424 -25.75 -15.14 -34.15
CA VAL A 424 -26.42 -15.27 -35.47
C VAL A 424 -25.37 -15.22 -36.61
N ASP A 425 -25.62 -15.99 -37.66
CA ASP A 425 -24.71 -16.14 -38.82
C ASP A 425 -24.43 -14.81 -39.54
N LEU A 426 -23.19 -14.65 -40.04
CA LEU A 426 -22.61 -13.43 -40.63
C LEU A 426 -23.33 -12.94 -41.91
N ALA A 427 -24.25 -13.74 -42.46
CA ALA A 427 -24.93 -13.46 -43.72
C ALA A 427 -26.08 -12.43 -43.61
N ASP A 428 -26.59 -12.14 -42.41
CA ASP A 428 -27.83 -11.35 -42.22
C ASP A 428 -27.65 -9.97 -41.56
N ARG A 429 -26.42 -9.42 -41.46
CA ARG A 429 -26.22 -8.08 -40.88
C ARG A 429 -26.37 -6.94 -41.91
N PRO A 430 -27.28 -5.96 -41.72
CA PRO A 430 -27.23 -4.70 -42.44
C PRO A 430 -26.15 -3.79 -41.84
N LEU A 431 -25.30 -3.24 -42.71
CA LEU A 431 -24.15 -2.40 -42.41
C LEU A 431 -24.53 -1.08 -41.72
N LEU A 432 -24.16 -0.93 -40.45
CA LEU A 432 -23.90 0.37 -39.83
C LEU A 432 -22.60 0.24 -39.02
N SER A 433 -21.60 0.96 -39.49
CA SER A 433 -20.25 0.99 -38.95
C SER A 433 -20.22 1.68 -37.59
N LEU A 434 -19.89 0.95 -36.53
CA LEU A 434 -19.07 1.44 -35.42
C LEU A 434 -18.29 0.22 -34.90
N GLY A 435 -16.98 0.42 -34.78
CA GLY A 435 -15.98 -0.64 -34.65
C GLY A 435 -16.02 -1.36 -33.29
N VAL A 436 -15.59 -2.61 -33.33
CA VAL A 436 -15.37 -3.49 -32.20
C VAL A 436 -14.13 -3.01 -31.44
N SER A 437 -14.34 -2.37 -30.29
CA SER A 437 -13.38 -2.19 -29.19
C SER A 437 -14.16 -1.95 -27.89
N ASP A 438 -13.68 -2.51 -26.78
CA ASP A 438 -13.96 -2.15 -25.37
C ASP A 438 -14.68 -3.23 -24.53
N LEU A 439 -13.85 -4.13 -23.99
CA LEU A 439 -14.05 -4.79 -22.69
C LEU A 439 -14.09 -3.70 -21.61
N ILE A 440 -14.95 -3.86 -20.59
CA ILE A 440 -15.25 -2.85 -19.56
C ILE A 440 -13.97 -2.47 -18.78
N ALA A 441 -13.45 -1.28 -19.04
CA ALA A 441 -12.55 -0.55 -18.16
C ALA A 441 -13.34 0.64 -17.58
N LEU A 442 -13.24 0.89 -16.27
CA LEU A 442 -13.78 2.12 -15.67
C LEU A 442 -13.16 3.33 -16.37
N GLU A 443 -13.95 4.34 -16.68
CA GLU A 443 -13.44 5.58 -17.28
C GLU A 443 -12.70 6.38 -16.19
N THR A 444 -11.42 6.68 -16.42
CA THR A 444 -10.57 7.35 -15.42
C THR A 444 -10.82 8.86 -15.41
N LEU A 445 -10.94 9.43 -14.22
CA LEU A 445 -11.07 10.85 -13.94
C LEU A 445 -9.83 11.31 -13.15
N ASP A 446 -8.97 12.08 -13.80
CA ASP A 446 -7.68 12.47 -13.23
C ASP A 446 -7.79 13.74 -12.37
N ILE A 447 -7.34 13.64 -11.11
CA ILE A 447 -7.20 14.77 -10.19
C ILE A 447 -5.73 15.04 -9.86
N MET A 448 -5.38 16.32 -9.89
CA MET A 448 -4.03 16.79 -9.62
C MET A 448 -3.85 17.06 -8.13
N VAL A 449 -2.79 16.55 -7.51
CA VAL A 449 -2.57 16.64 -6.04
C VAL A 449 -1.22 17.28 -5.70
N PRO A 450 -1.08 18.61 -5.85
CA PRO A 450 0.06 19.33 -5.30
C PRO A 450 -0.01 19.29 -3.76
N ILE A 451 1.01 18.72 -3.12
CA ILE A 451 1.04 18.51 -1.67
C ILE A 451 2.47 18.65 -1.14
N PRO A 452 2.69 19.25 0.04
CA PRO A 452 4.05 19.41 0.56
C PRO A 452 4.57 18.09 1.15
N LEU A 453 5.33 17.34 0.35
CA LEU A 453 6.04 16.13 0.80
C LEU A 453 7.38 16.49 1.44
N THR A 454 7.97 17.61 1.04
CA THR A 454 9.17 18.21 1.64
C THR A 454 9.00 19.73 1.85
N GLY A 455 10.03 20.40 2.37
CA GLY A 455 10.02 21.85 2.61
C GLY A 455 9.76 22.24 4.08
N SER A 456 9.42 23.51 4.30
CA SER A 456 9.27 24.12 5.63
C SER A 456 8.08 23.58 6.44
N PHE A 457 7.04 23.10 5.76
CA PHE A 457 5.87 22.46 6.35
C PHE A 457 5.49 21.29 5.46
N ALA A 458 5.77 20.05 5.89
CA ALA A 458 5.66 18.84 5.08
C ALA A 458 4.63 17.79 5.61
N PRO A 459 3.36 18.16 5.85
CA PRO A 459 2.33 17.22 6.29
C PRO A 459 1.88 16.23 5.19
N GLY A 460 2.39 16.36 3.96
CA GLY A 460 1.88 15.67 2.78
C GLY A 460 1.93 14.16 2.87
N ARG A 461 2.86 13.58 3.64
CA ARG A 461 2.90 12.12 3.88
C ARG A 461 1.66 11.64 4.63
N THR A 462 1.24 12.36 5.67
CA THR A 462 0.06 12.01 6.49
C THR A 462 -1.24 12.33 5.74
N LEU A 463 -1.29 13.48 5.08
CA LEU A 463 -2.44 13.90 4.28
C LEU A 463 -2.67 12.99 3.06
N GLY A 464 -1.58 12.57 2.40
CA GLY A 464 -1.60 11.63 1.28
C GLY A 464 -2.24 10.29 1.66
N ILE A 465 -1.82 9.69 2.78
CA ILE A 465 -2.40 8.42 3.27
C ILE A 465 -3.92 8.55 3.53
N SER A 466 -4.34 9.68 4.10
CA SER A 466 -5.77 9.93 4.39
C SER A 466 -6.58 10.12 3.10
N ALA A 467 -6.02 10.83 2.12
CA ALA A 467 -6.64 11.04 0.82
C ALA A 467 -6.74 9.75 0.00
N GLU A 468 -5.69 8.93 0.02
CA GLU A 468 -5.65 7.61 -0.63
C GLU A 468 -6.73 6.67 -0.10
N LEU A 469 -6.90 6.61 1.24
CA LEU A 469 -7.97 5.83 1.86
C LEU A 469 -9.37 6.30 1.42
N ALA A 470 -9.58 7.61 1.30
CA ALA A 470 -10.86 8.16 0.87
C ALA A 470 -11.15 7.87 -0.62
N LEU A 471 -10.14 8.00 -1.48
CA LEU A 471 -10.27 7.68 -2.92
C LEU A 471 -10.59 6.21 -3.14
N ASP A 472 -9.97 5.32 -2.36
CA ASP A 472 -10.25 3.89 -2.41
C ASP A 472 -11.70 3.58 -2.04
N LEU A 473 -12.22 4.16 -0.95
CA LEU A 473 -13.62 3.99 -0.59
C LEU A 473 -14.57 4.46 -1.71
N ILE A 474 -14.29 5.61 -2.33
CA ILE A 474 -15.11 6.16 -3.41
C ILE A 474 -15.09 5.24 -4.65
N ASN A 475 -13.88 4.82 -5.04
CA ASN A 475 -13.66 4.01 -6.24
C ASN A 475 -14.18 2.58 -6.09
N THR A 476 -14.00 1.97 -4.92
CA THR A 476 -14.39 0.57 -4.66
C THR A 476 -15.88 0.43 -4.45
N GLN A 477 -16.51 1.36 -3.72
CA GLN A 477 -17.94 1.27 -3.46
C GLN A 477 -18.78 1.58 -4.70
N GLN A 478 -18.26 2.37 -5.66
CA GLN A 478 -18.99 2.84 -6.84
C GLN A 478 -20.37 3.48 -6.52
N LEU A 479 -20.58 3.88 -5.27
CA LEU A 479 -21.84 4.50 -4.80
C LEU A 479 -21.95 5.97 -5.20
N ILE A 480 -20.80 6.64 -5.32
CA ILE A 480 -20.72 8.08 -5.58
C ILE A 480 -20.39 8.35 -7.06
N LEU A 481 -19.55 7.52 -7.69
CA LEU A 481 -19.09 7.68 -9.08
C LEU A 481 -19.19 6.36 -9.87
N PRO A 482 -20.40 5.85 -10.16
CA PRO A 482 -20.56 4.60 -10.89
C PRO A 482 -20.04 4.69 -12.33
N GLY A 483 -19.22 3.73 -12.74
CA GLY A 483 -18.61 3.64 -14.08
C GLY A 483 -17.33 4.46 -14.24
N TYR A 484 -16.94 5.21 -13.20
CA TYR A 484 -15.76 6.07 -13.21
C TYR A 484 -14.78 5.70 -12.09
N ARG A 485 -13.51 5.96 -12.31
CA ARG A 485 -12.43 5.83 -11.31
C ARG A 485 -11.75 7.17 -11.12
N LEU A 486 -11.72 7.71 -9.90
CA LEU A 486 -10.86 8.83 -9.56
C LEU A 486 -9.41 8.36 -9.45
N GLN A 487 -8.51 9.01 -10.19
CA GLN A 487 -7.08 8.77 -10.11
C GLN A 487 -6.38 10.04 -9.64
N ALA A 488 -5.71 9.95 -8.49
CA ALA A 488 -4.91 11.05 -7.96
C ALA A 488 -3.48 10.99 -8.46
N TYR A 489 -2.94 12.14 -8.84
CA TYR A 489 -1.54 12.32 -9.21
C TYR A 489 -0.91 13.30 -8.24
N SER A 490 -0.28 12.76 -7.20
CA SER A 490 0.42 13.54 -6.19
C SER A 490 1.84 13.89 -6.61
N PHE A 491 2.27 15.10 -6.27
CA PHE A 491 3.64 15.53 -6.42
C PHE A 491 3.98 16.57 -5.36
N ASP A 492 5.27 16.63 -5.05
CA ASP A 492 5.77 17.55 -4.06
C ASP A 492 5.63 19.00 -4.53
N ASP A 493 5.04 19.86 -3.70
CA ASP A 493 5.00 21.31 -3.91
C ASP A 493 6.08 22.04 -3.09
N THR A 494 6.84 21.29 -2.29
CA THR A 494 7.93 21.71 -1.39
C THR A 494 7.56 22.85 -0.45
N CYS A 495 6.26 23.10 -0.25
CA CYS A 495 5.74 24.28 0.44
C CYS A 495 6.33 25.61 -0.09
N THR A 496 6.77 25.66 -1.36
CA THR A 496 7.50 26.80 -1.92
C THR A 496 6.75 27.38 -3.13
N PRO A 497 6.29 28.64 -3.08
CA PRO A 497 5.37 29.18 -4.09
C PRO A 497 5.90 29.17 -5.54
N ASP A 498 7.18 29.55 -5.77
CA ASP A 498 7.79 29.50 -7.11
C ASP A 498 7.92 28.07 -7.63
N TYR A 499 8.39 27.14 -6.80
CA TYR A 499 8.53 25.73 -7.18
C TYR A 499 7.17 25.10 -7.47
N ALA A 500 6.20 25.25 -6.57
CA ALA A 500 4.85 24.73 -6.70
C ALA A 500 4.17 25.22 -7.99
N SER A 501 4.31 26.51 -8.33
CA SER A 501 3.75 27.06 -9.56
C SER A 501 4.33 26.41 -10.82
N ARG A 502 5.64 26.12 -10.83
CA ARG A 502 6.30 25.43 -11.95
C ARG A 502 5.92 23.97 -12.02
N ALA A 503 5.86 23.29 -10.88
CA ALA A 503 5.45 21.89 -10.78
C ALA A 503 4.02 21.72 -11.31
N VAL A 504 3.08 22.57 -10.87
CA VAL A 504 1.69 22.58 -11.35
C VAL A 504 1.63 22.86 -12.86
N MET A 505 2.35 23.87 -13.36
CA MET A 505 2.36 24.18 -14.79
C MET A 505 2.95 23.05 -15.63
N ASN A 506 3.98 22.36 -15.14
CA ASN A 506 4.58 21.21 -15.79
C ASN A 506 3.61 20.02 -15.82
N THR A 507 2.92 19.76 -14.71
CA THR A 507 1.89 18.71 -14.62
C THR A 507 0.70 18.99 -15.53
N LEU A 508 0.24 20.25 -15.60
CA LEU A 508 -0.80 20.68 -16.52
C LEU A 508 -0.39 20.52 -17.99
N ALA A 509 0.89 20.69 -18.32
CA ALA A 509 1.38 20.50 -19.67
C ALA A 509 1.44 19.02 -20.11
N ASN A 510 1.39 18.08 -19.16
CA ASN A 510 1.53 16.65 -19.43
C ASN A 510 0.19 15.95 -19.80
N SER A 511 -0.95 16.58 -19.53
CA SER A 511 -2.28 16.02 -19.84
C SER A 511 -3.34 17.11 -19.90
N ASP A 512 -4.30 16.95 -20.82
CA ASP A 512 -5.50 17.80 -20.91
C ASP A 512 -6.70 17.22 -20.13
N GLN A 513 -6.53 16.08 -19.43
CA GLN A 513 -7.63 15.33 -18.80
C GLN A 513 -7.91 15.67 -17.33
N TRP A 514 -7.25 16.70 -16.79
CA TRP A 514 -7.44 17.12 -15.40
C TRP A 514 -8.86 17.63 -15.15
N ILE A 515 -9.56 17.03 -14.18
CA ILE A 515 -10.91 17.45 -13.80
C ILE A 515 -10.94 18.36 -12.57
N ALA A 516 -9.92 18.30 -11.71
CA ALA A 516 -9.78 19.13 -10.53
C ALA A 516 -8.35 19.11 -9.96
N SER A 517 -8.05 20.03 -9.04
CA SER A 517 -6.86 19.99 -8.18
C SER A 517 -7.27 19.90 -6.70
N VAL A 518 -6.63 19.03 -5.91
CA VAL A 518 -6.95 18.84 -4.49
C VAL A 518 -5.66 18.68 -3.66
N GLY A 519 -5.54 19.28 -2.48
CA GLY A 519 -4.51 18.90 -1.49
C GLY A 519 -3.52 19.98 -1.04
N MET A 520 -3.48 21.15 -1.68
CA MET A 520 -2.59 22.23 -1.28
C MET A 520 -2.75 22.55 0.21
N ALA A 521 -1.63 22.66 0.92
CA ALA A 521 -1.61 22.89 2.37
C ALA A 521 -0.82 24.12 2.80
N CYS A 522 0.06 24.67 1.95
CA CYS A 522 0.79 25.89 2.29
C CYS A 522 0.04 27.11 1.76
N SER A 523 -0.29 28.05 2.65
CA SER A 523 -1.08 29.23 2.31
C SER A 523 -0.46 30.08 1.19
N ASP A 524 0.88 30.25 1.18
CA ASP A 524 1.57 30.99 0.12
C ASP A 524 1.53 30.25 -1.23
N VAL A 525 1.59 28.91 -1.20
CA VAL A 525 1.40 28.07 -2.39
C VAL A 525 -0.02 28.22 -2.92
N CYS A 526 -1.03 28.17 -2.05
CA CYS A 526 -2.42 28.43 -2.42
C CYS A 526 -2.60 29.80 -3.08
N ALA A 527 -2.02 30.86 -2.51
CA ALA A 527 -2.14 32.20 -3.05
C ALA A 527 -1.53 32.34 -4.45
N GLN A 528 -0.45 31.60 -4.74
CA GLN A 528 0.20 31.64 -6.05
C GLN A 528 -0.43 30.68 -7.08
N VAL A 529 -0.88 29.50 -6.66
CA VAL A 529 -1.38 28.45 -7.56
C VAL A 529 -2.87 28.62 -7.86
N ALA A 530 -3.70 29.02 -6.90
CA ALA A 530 -5.15 29.14 -7.09
C ALA A 530 -5.56 30.11 -8.24
N PRO A 531 -4.88 31.24 -8.48
CA PRO A 531 -5.18 32.09 -9.64
C PRO A 531 -4.88 31.40 -10.97
N ILE A 532 -3.82 30.58 -11.04
CA ILE A 532 -3.44 29.83 -12.24
C ILE A 532 -4.55 28.82 -12.57
N LEU A 533 -4.99 28.05 -11.58
CA LEU A 533 -6.06 27.05 -11.75
C LEU A 533 -7.40 27.71 -12.07
N SER A 534 -7.72 28.83 -11.43
CA SER A 534 -8.93 29.61 -11.71
C SER A 534 -8.94 30.18 -13.13
N ALA A 535 -7.79 30.64 -13.65
CA ALA A 535 -7.66 31.09 -15.03
C ALA A 535 -7.92 29.97 -16.05
N LEU A 536 -7.59 28.72 -15.68
CA LEU A 536 -7.86 27.52 -16.47
C LEU A 536 -9.26 26.94 -16.23
N ARG A 537 -10.06 27.56 -15.34
CA ARG A 537 -11.37 27.05 -14.89
C ARG A 537 -11.31 25.65 -14.31
N LEU A 538 -10.16 25.28 -13.72
CA LEU A 538 -9.99 24.02 -13.02
C LEU A 538 -10.43 24.21 -11.55
N PRO A 539 -11.47 23.51 -11.08
CA PRO A 539 -11.87 23.56 -9.68
C PRO A 539 -10.72 23.11 -8.77
N SER A 540 -10.49 23.84 -7.68
CA SER A 540 -9.39 23.57 -6.77
C SER A 540 -9.84 23.57 -5.30
N VAL A 541 -9.41 22.56 -4.54
CA VAL A 541 -9.75 22.38 -3.12
C VAL A 541 -8.47 22.25 -2.30
N ALA A 542 -8.19 23.22 -1.45
CA ALA A 542 -7.09 23.18 -0.50
C ALA A 542 -7.49 22.45 0.79
N SER A 543 -6.60 21.57 1.26
CA SER A 543 -6.80 20.81 2.49
C SER A 543 -6.20 21.47 3.73
N GLY A 544 -5.23 22.38 3.57
CA GLY A 544 -4.49 22.98 4.70
C GLY A 544 -4.21 24.48 4.59
N CYS A 545 -4.83 25.18 3.64
CA CYS A 545 -4.62 26.62 3.48
C CYS A 545 -5.56 27.41 4.39
N ASN A 546 -5.00 28.40 5.08
CA ASN A 546 -5.69 29.13 6.14
C ASN A 546 -5.46 30.66 6.10
N ALA A 547 -4.85 31.18 5.02
CA ALA A 547 -4.62 32.61 4.86
C ALA A 547 -5.89 33.37 4.46
N ARG A 548 -6.19 34.45 5.20
CA ARG A 548 -7.36 35.32 4.99
C ARG A 548 -7.45 35.95 3.60
N ALA A 549 -6.31 36.14 2.92
CA ALA A 549 -6.28 36.68 1.57
C ALA A 549 -6.98 35.77 0.54
N LEU A 550 -7.14 34.47 0.84
CA LEU A 550 -7.74 33.48 -0.04
C LEU A 550 -9.28 33.51 -0.07
N ASP A 551 -9.91 34.31 0.81
CA ASP A 551 -11.38 34.46 0.89
C ASP A 551 -11.95 35.38 -0.21
N ASP A 552 -11.11 36.08 -0.96
CA ASP A 552 -11.57 36.98 -2.02
C ASP A 552 -12.16 36.18 -3.19
N ALA A 553 -13.47 35.97 -3.15
CA ALA A 553 -14.21 35.22 -4.17
C ALA A 553 -14.14 35.85 -5.57
N ASP A 554 -13.79 37.14 -5.69
CA ASP A 554 -13.58 37.79 -6.99
C ASP A 554 -12.21 37.42 -7.57
N LEU A 555 -11.19 37.20 -6.71
CA LEU A 555 -9.85 36.76 -7.11
C LEU A 555 -9.74 35.23 -7.27
N PHE A 556 -10.51 34.46 -6.49
CA PHE A 556 -10.43 32.99 -6.45
C PHE A 556 -11.79 32.30 -6.69
N PRO A 557 -12.46 32.50 -7.84
CA PRO A 557 -13.83 32.02 -8.08
C PRO A 557 -13.99 30.50 -8.20
N HIS A 558 -12.90 29.75 -8.35
CA HIS A 558 -12.88 28.28 -8.49
C HIS A 558 -12.03 27.60 -7.41
N PHE A 559 -11.83 28.27 -6.28
CA PHE A 559 -11.03 27.80 -5.16
C PHE A 559 -11.90 27.60 -3.91
N LEU A 560 -11.66 26.51 -3.19
CA LEU A 560 -12.30 26.19 -1.93
C LEU A 560 -11.22 25.80 -0.91
N GLN A 561 -11.33 26.29 0.33
CA GLN A 561 -10.50 25.85 1.44
C GLN A 561 -11.33 25.02 2.43
N LEU A 562 -10.75 23.93 2.95
CA LEU A 562 -11.39 23.06 3.93
C LEU A 562 -10.99 23.38 5.38
N GLU A 563 -9.83 24.02 5.57
CA GLU A 563 -9.37 24.40 6.91
C GLU A 563 -10.06 25.68 7.40
N THR A 564 -10.32 25.74 8.70
CA THR A 564 -10.80 26.97 9.36
C THR A 564 -9.65 27.97 9.45
N GLN A 565 -9.95 29.27 9.29
CA GLN A 565 -8.94 30.32 9.44
C GLN A 565 -8.23 30.25 10.79
N SER A 566 -6.98 30.72 10.84
CA SER A 566 -6.25 30.76 12.11
C SER A 566 -6.91 31.77 13.06
N ASP A 567 -7.66 31.24 14.04
CA ASP A 567 -8.26 31.97 15.17
C ASP A 567 -7.20 32.76 16.00
N SER A 568 -5.91 32.52 15.76
CA SER A 568 -4.78 33.20 16.39
C SER A 568 -4.83 34.72 16.22
N VAL A 569 -5.28 35.21 15.06
CA VAL A 569 -5.38 36.64 14.78
C VAL A 569 -6.54 37.27 15.55
N ASP A 570 -7.71 36.64 15.50
CA ASP A 570 -8.91 37.09 16.22
C ASP A 570 -8.71 37.01 17.74
N ALA A 571 -7.98 36.00 18.23
CA ALA A 571 -7.61 35.86 19.63
C ALA A 571 -6.64 36.95 20.08
N VAL A 572 -5.63 37.29 19.27
CA VAL A 572 -4.69 38.38 19.58
C VAL A 572 -5.40 39.74 19.48
N GLU A 573 -6.27 39.96 18.50
CA GLU A 573 -7.13 41.15 18.41
C GLU A 573 -8.02 41.29 19.65
N ALA A 574 -8.69 40.21 20.05
CA ALA A 574 -9.52 40.20 21.24
C ALA A 574 -8.70 40.47 22.51
N VAL A 575 -7.51 39.89 22.65
CA VAL A 575 -6.61 40.15 23.80
C VAL A 575 -6.14 41.60 23.82
N LEU A 576 -5.72 42.15 22.68
CA LEU A 576 -5.27 43.53 22.55
C LEU A 576 -6.41 44.55 22.74
N ALA A 577 -7.64 44.19 22.38
CA ALA A 577 -8.84 45.03 22.54
C ALA A 577 -9.56 44.81 23.88
N SER A 578 -9.18 43.81 24.67
CA SER A 578 -9.79 43.51 25.97
C SER A 578 -9.19 44.30 27.13
N ASP A 579 -9.94 44.40 28.23
CA ASP A 579 -9.45 44.92 29.52
C ASP A 579 -8.47 43.96 30.23
N ALA A 580 -7.92 42.95 29.51
CA ALA A 580 -6.96 41.99 30.07
C ALA A 580 -5.67 42.66 30.55
N PHE A 581 -5.34 43.85 30.03
CA PHE A 581 -4.25 44.68 30.51
C PHE A 581 -4.76 45.84 31.35
N SER A 582 -4.23 45.99 32.58
CA SER A 582 -4.57 47.13 33.45
C SER A 582 -4.14 48.48 32.87
N ASP A 583 -3.12 48.49 32.01
CA ASP A 583 -2.72 49.61 31.15
C ASP A 583 -2.50 49.05 29.73
N PRO A 584 -3.12 49.61 28.68
CA PRO A 584 -2.99 49.09 27.31
C PRO A 584 -1.53 49.20 26.83
N PRO A 585 -1.02 48.19 26.08
CA PRO A 585 0.35 48.19 25.61
C PRO A 585 0.57 49.35 24.60
N THR A 586 1.50 50.26 24.90
CA THR A 586 1.85 51.37 23.99
C THR A 586 2.86 50.98 22.90
N ARG A 587 3.54 49.83 23.09
CA ARG A 587 4.54 49.31 22.16
C ARG A 587 4.58 47.79 22.16
N ILE A 588 4.50 47.19 20.98
CA ILE A 588 4.54 45.74 20.75
C ILE A 588 5.69 45.43 19.78
N VAL A 589 6.35 44.31 19.96
CA VAL A 589 7.31 43.78 18.99
C VAL A 589 6.64 42.62 18.27
N VAL A 590 6.69 42.63 16.95
CA VAL A 590 6.21 41.54 16.11
C VAL A 590 7.45 40.91 15.47
N PHE A 591 7.75 39.69 15.87
CA PHE A 591 8.92 38.96 15.40
C PHE A 591 8.46 37.83 14.49
N SER A 592 9.05 37.74 13.29
CA SER A 592 8.78 36.65 12.35
C SER A 592 10.04 35.79 12.24
N GLY A 593 10.00 34.56 12.75
CA GLY A 593 11.15 33.63 12.68
C GLY A 593 11.43 33.07 11.28
N SER A 594 10.63 33.46 10.29
CA SER A 594 10.79 33.09 8.88
C SER A 594 10.14 34.12 7.98
N ASP A 595 10.61 34.22 6.73
CA ASP A 595 9.99 35.05 5.70
C ASP A 595 8.58 34.54 5.33
N ILE A 596 8.27 33.27 5.61
CA ILE A 596 6.96 32.64 5.41
C ILE A 596 5.88 33.32 6.26
N PHE A 597 6.22 33.80 7.46
CA PHE A 597 5.28 34.49 8.35
C PHE A 597 5.32 36.02 8.21
N ALA A 598 6.06 36.55 7.24
CA ALA A 598 6.22 38.00 7.06
C ALA A 598 4.88 38.70 6.79
N HIS A 599 3.95 38.07 6.06
CA HIS A 599 2.62 38.63 5.78
C HIS A 599 1.75 38.71 7.05
N VAL A 600 1.85 37.73 7.95
CA VAL A 600 1.19 37.73 9.27
C VAL A 600 1.79 38.82 10.16
N ALA A 601 3.11 38.95 10.14
CA ALA A 601 3.82 39.99 10.89
C ALA A 601 3.46 41.41 10.41
N GLU A 602 3.33 41.61 9.09
CA GLU A 602 2.86 42.88 8.51
C GLU A 602 1.40 43.18 8.89
N TYR A 603 0.52 42.18 8.89
CA TYR A 603 -0.87 42.34 9.35
C TYR A 603 -0.91 42.83 10.79
N PHE A 604 -0.18 42.18 11.71
CA PHE A 604 -0.10 42.61 13.11
C PHE A 604 0.52 44.00 13.26
N ALA A 605 1.48 44.36 12.41
CA ALA A 605 2.05 45.70 12.40
C ALA A 605 1.03 46.77 11.97
N GLN A 606 0.16 46.47 10.99
CA GLN A 606 -0.92 47.36 10.56
C GLN A 606 -2.03 47.47 11.61
N LEU A 607 -2.46 46.33 12.17
CA LEU A 607 -3.43 46.28 13.26
C LEU A 607 -2.95 47.10 14.47
N SER A 608 -1.68 46.94 14.87
CA SER A 608 -1.09 47.71 15.97
C SER A 608 -1.23 49.22 15.75
N ARG A 609 -1.00 49.71 14.52
CA ARG A 609 -1.22 51.14 14.19
C ARG A 609 -2.67 51.56 14.30
N SER A 610 -3.62 50.68 13.93
CA SER A 610 -5.06 50.96 14.04
C SER A 610 -5.53 51.06 15.50
N LEU A 611 -4.81 50.40 16.42
CA LEU A 611 -5.04 50.43 17.87
C LEU A 611 -4.18 51.50 18.60
N ASP A 612 -3.51 52.39 17.86
CA ASP A 612 -2.58 53.42 18.39
C ASP A 612 -1.39 52.85 19.19
N VAL A 613 -0.98 51.62 18.84
CA VAL A 613 0.15 50.89 19.43
C VAL A 613 1.35 50.94 18.47
N THR A 614 2.52 51.26 19.01
CA THR A 614 3.75 51.32 18.19
C THR A 614 4.31 49.91 17.98
N SER A 615 4.41 49.44 16.73
CA SER A 615 4.99 48.12 16.41
C SER A 615 6.44 48.21 15.93
N VAL A 616 7.26 47.21 16.29
CA VAL A 616 8.60 46.98 15.71
C VAL A 616 8.60 45.60 15.07
N THR A 617 8.84 45.52 13.76
CA THR A 617 8.93 44.27 13.02
C THR A 617 10.38 43.85 12.86
N SER A 618 10.69 42.58 13.11
CA SER A 618 12.01 41.99 12.82
C SER A 618 11.82 40.57 12.27
N SER A 619 12.60 40.19 11.26
CA SER A 619 12.63 38.82 10.73
C SER A 619 14.07 38.34 10.54
N SER A 620 14.32 37.08 10.85
CA SER A 620 15.53 36.36 10.45
C SER A 620 15.31 34.85 10.59
N GLU A 621 15.86 34.09 9.65
CA GLU A 621 15.93 32.62 9.68
C GLU A 621 17.28 32.10 10.21
N ASP A 622 18.28 32.99 10.36
CA ASP A 622 19.61 32.64 10.86
C ASP A 622 19.65 32.71 12.40
N ILE A 623 20.07 31.62 13.03
CA ILE A 623 20.05 31.49 14.49
C ILE A 623 20.96 32.50 15.20
N GLU A 624 22.09 32.90 14.61
CA GLU A 624 22.99 33.92 15.18
C GLU A 624 22.32 35.30 15.15
N ASP A 625 21.63 35.63 14.07
CA ASP A 625 20.87 36.88 13.93
C ASP A 625 19.66 36.90 14.87
N ILE A 626 18.94 35.77 15.02
CA ILE A 626 17.84 35.62 15.99
C ILE A 626 18.35 35.88 17.41
N ILE A 627 19.49 35.31 17.78
CA ILE A 627 20.11 35.54 19.09
C ILE A 627 20.45 37.03 19.28
N GLN A 628 20.97 37.71 18.26
CA GLN A 628 21.25 39.15 18.33
C GLN A 628 19.96 39.97 18.48
N ILE A 629 18.91 39.64 17.75
CA ILE A 629 17.60 40.30 17.84
C ILE A 629 17.02 40.12 19.24
N ILE A 630 16.96 38.89 19.76
CA ILE A 630 16.46 38.61 21.11
C ILE A 630 17.29 39.35 22.17
N THR A 631 18.61 39.38 22.02
CA THR A 631 19.50 40.13 22.92
C THR A 631 19.19 41.63 22.89
N SER A 632 18.98 42.20 21.70
CA SER A 632 18.58 43.60 21.53
C SER A 632 17.21 43.90 22.15
N LEU A 633 16.23 43.00 22.00
CA LEU A 633 14.90 43.14 22.59
C LEU A 633 14.95 43.11 24.12
N ALA A 634 15.80 42.27 24.70
CA ALA A 634 16.04 42.21 26.13
C ALA A 634 16.71 43.50 26.64
N ASP A 635 17.73 44.00 25.95
CA ASP A 635 18.47 45.22 26.32
C ASP A 635 17.59 46.48 26.26
N THR A 636 16.70 46.54 25.27
CA THR A 636 15.75 47.64 25.09
C THR A 636 14.50 47.51 25.96
N LYS A 637 14.41 46.44 26.77
CA LYS A 637 13.36 46.18 27.76
C LYS A 637 11.95 46.11 27.17
N HIS A 638 11.81 45.53 25.98
CA HIS A 638 10.48 45.20 25.44
C HIS A 638 9.79 44.16 26.32
N ARG A 639 8.50 44.35 26.59
CA ARG A 639 7.74 43.55 27.57
C ARG A 639 6.64 42.69 26.95
N LEU A 640 6.27 42.96 25.70
CA LEU A 640 5.27 42.22 24.94
C LEU A 640 5.85 41.98 23.53
N VAL A 641 6.05 40.70 23.22
CA VAL A 641 6.57 40.22 21.94
C VAL A 641 5.56 39.22 21.40
N LEU A 642 5.09 39.46 20.17
CA LEU A 642 4.32 38.53 19.37
C LEU A 642 5.31 37.80 18.47
N VAL A 643 5.30 36.47 18.50
CA VAL A 643 6.18 35.59 17.73
C VAL A 643 5.34 34.76 16.78
#